data_AF-A0A2M7KXK0-F1
#
_entry.id   AF-A0A2M7KXK0-F1
#
_cell.length_a   1.000
_cell.length_b   1.000
_cell.length_c   1.000
_cell.angle_alpha   90.00
_cell.angle_beta   90.00
_cell.angle_gamma   90.00
#
_symmetry.space_group_name_H-M   'P 1'
#
loop_
_entity.id
_entity.type
_entity.pdbx_description
1 polymer ?
#
loop_
_entity_poly.entity_id
_entity_poly.type
_entity_poly.pdbx_seq_one_letter_code
_entity_poly.pdbx_strand_id
1 'polypeptide(L)'
;MKRSPRASHLHHLVATTIFAAGTARAVTLGIDGGQFTLDGKPTFLVGISYYGGLGAPQEFIAKDFDDLEVRGLNWVRVWATWGAHDNNVSAVDPDGKAREPSLGNLKWLVEQADMRGLVVDVTLSRGDGAKGLVPTQAAHLEAVATLARALKPLRNVYFDVANERNIRDARFVSHEEIKALRDRIREIDPNRLVTASHAGGDLSRKELEAYLSESQVDFLAPHRPRDAASPWQTVEKTRELQRWMKDLGRLIPVHYQEPFRRDYGPWQPTALDFLIDARQAREGGAAGWCLHNGSPKHGDGPRRSFDMRPEHGRLFDQLDNDERLAADQVSRISTGTTKTWLSLLDGRWYLNGRLTCLGAKAEGLLMNVRMVNAVFEDANQKTRPKGFDPDANTESFLAQIPDYVAHGIRAFTVFLQGGMPGYEGAINSAFTPDGELRPEYLARVERVIRAADEAGAAVILGCYYQRQDQILRDATAVRAGVVNTARWVRNQGLANVALELANEYPHGGFDHPILKTPAGVAELIRLAKATVPGILVSASGVGNGKCDDEVCEAADFVLVHFNGTPVEQIPARVEALKRYGKALVCNEDDKNSADSARAAEVSVAAGCSWGLMRSGVNQYVSFAFNGAADDPVVYGKLKELTSP
;
A
#
# COMPACT_ATOMS: atom_id res chain seq x y z
N MET A 1 37.50 -35.50 -53.91
CA MET A 1 36.47 -34.51 -53.51
C MET A 1 35.80 -34.98 -52.22
N LYS A 2 36.21 -34.47 -51.06
CA LYS A 2 35.49 -34.64 -49.80
C LYS A 2 35.29 -33.24 -49.22
N ARG A 3 34.05 -32.74 -49.27
CA ARG A 3 33.66 -31.44 -48.70
C ARG A 3 33.25 -31.64 -47.25
N SER A 4 33.94 -30.91 -46.37
CA SER A 4 33.55 -30.63 -44.99
C SER A 4 32.34 -29.68 -44.97
N PRO A 5 31.38 -29.80 -44.03
CA PRO A 5 30.29 -28.85 -43.92
C PRO A 5 30.73 -27.61 -43.13
N ARG A 6 30.49 -26.43 -43.72
CA ARG A 6 30.61 -25.13 -43.05
C ARG A 6 29.46 -24.98 -42.05
N ALA A 7 29.79 -24.72 -40.80
CA ALA A 7 28.87 -24.20 -39.80
C ALA A 7 28.40 -22.80 -40.21
N SER A 8 27.08 -22.60 -40.26
CA SER A 8 26.43 -21.29 -40.40
C SER A 8 26.19 -20.73 -39.00
N HIS A 9 26.93 -19.69 -38.64
CA HIS A 9 26.67 -18.89 -37.44
C HIS A 9 25.41 -18.07 -37.64
N LEU A 10 24.29 -18.53 -37.08
CA LEU A 10 23.09 -17.73 -36.91
C LEU A 10 23.31 -16.83 -35.69
N HIS A 11 23.42 -15.53 -35.92
CA HIS A 11 23.44 -14.53 -34.86
C HIS A 11 22.10 -14.57 -34.11
N HIS A 12 22.06 -15.18 -32.93
CA HIS A 12 21.01 -14.93 -31.95
C HIS A 12 21.19 -13.52 -31.40
N LEU A 13 20.40 -12.59 -31.91
CA LEU A 13 20.16 -11.32 -31.24
C LEU A 13 19.23 -11.62 -30.05
N VAL A 14 19.83 -11.99 -28.92
CA VAL A 14 19.16 -11.97 -27.63
C VAL A 14 18.81 -10.50 -27.39
N ALA A 15 17.52 -10.16 -27.46
CA ALA A 15 17.02 -8.91 -26.95
C ALA A 15 17.18 -8.96 -25.43
N THR A 16 18.36 -8.58 -24.94
CA THR A 16 18.56 -8.24 -23.55
C THR A 16 17.69 -7.03 -23.30
N THR A 17 16.52 -7.24 -22.71
CA THR A 17 15.76 -6.16 -22.09
C THR A 17 16.69 -5.56 -21.04
N ILE A 18 17.33 -4.45 -21.40
CA ILE A 18 18.08 -3.62 -20.48
C ILE A 18 17.05 -3.24 -19.42
N PHE A 19 17.19 -3.80 -18.21
CA PHE A 19 16.73 -3.09 -17.03
C PHE A 19 17.34 -1.71 -17.18
N ALA A 20 16.51 -0.70 -17.44
CA ALA A 20 16.91 0.65 -17.15
C ALA A 20 17.12 0.65 -15.63
N ALA A 21 18.35 0.32 -15.21
CA ALA A 21 18.87 0.78 -13.94
C ALA A 21 18.65 2.28 -14.00
N GLY A 22 17.62 2.75 -13.31
CA GLY A 22 17.32 4.17 -13.21
C GLY A 22 18.64 4.84 -12.86
N THR A 23 19.07 5.79 -13.68
CA THR A 23 20.22 6.61 -13.32
C THR A 23 19.90 7.20 -11.96
N ALA A 24 20.67 6.81 -10.93
CA ALA A 24 20.50 7.28 -9.56
C ALA A 24 20.36 8.80 -9.60
N ARG A 25 19.14 9.28 -9.35
CA ARG A 25 18.82 10.69 -9.46
C ARG A 25 18.88 11.22 -8.05
N ALA A 26 19.92 12.01 -7.75
CA ALA A 26 20.06 12.66 -6.46
C ALA A 26 18.78 13.40 -6.12
N VAL A 27 18.18 13.08 -4.97
CA VAL A 27 16.90 13.63 -4.54
C VAL A 27 17.13 14.93 -3.80
N THR A 28 16.42 15.97 -4.23
CA THR A 28 16.41 17.26 -3.54
C THR A 28 15.13 17.40 -2.74
N LEU A 29 15.24 17.31 -1.41
CA LEU A 29 14.16 17.62 -0.49
C LEU A 29 13.97 19.14 -0.39
N GLY A 30 12.71 19.57 -0.44
CA GLY A 30 12.31 20.96 -0.25
C GLY A 30 10.93 21.07 0.41
N ILE A 31 10.44 22.30 0.53
CA ILE A 31 9.11 22.63 1.05
C ILE A 31 8.45 23.61 0.08
N ASP A 32 7.17 23.38 -0.21
CA ASP A 32 6.29 24.34 -0.86
C ASP A 32 5.01 24.47 -0.03
N GLY A 33 4.84 25.63 0.62
CA GLY A 33 3.77 25.87 1.58
C GLY A 33 3.71 24.81 2.68
N GLY A 34 2.58 24.11 2.78
CA GLY A 34 2.34 23.07 3.79
C GLY A 34 2.83 21.67 3.41
N GLN A 35 3.61 21.52 2.32
CA GLN A 35 3.98 20.22 1.77
C GLN A 35 5.49 20.07 1.62
N PHE A 36 5.99 18.85 1.74
CA PHE A 36 7.34 18.52 1.28
C PHE A 36 7.35 18.36 -0.24
N THR A 37 8.51 18.62 -0.84
CA THR A 37 8.74 18.37 -2.26
C THR A 37 9.97 17.49 -2.45
N LEU A 38 9.91 16.52 -3.35
CA LEU A 38 11.09 15.82 -3.88
C LEU A 38 11.30 16.26 -5.33
N ASP A 39 12.46 16.85 -5.62
CA ASP A 39 12.79 17.43 -6.93
C ASP A 39 11.74 18.45 -7.41
N GLY A 40 11.24 19.26 -6.48
CA GLY A 40 10.21 20.27 -6.73
C GLY A 40 8.80 19.72 -6.92
N LYS A 41 8.59 18.40 -6.83
CA LYS A 41 7.26 17.79 -6.89
C LYS A 41 6.71 17.58 -5.49
N PRO A 42 5.48 18.02 -5.20
CA PRO A 42 4.85 17.74 -3.92
C PRO A 42 4.76 16.24 -3.64
N THR A 43 5.26 15.83 -2.47
CA THR A 43 5.39 14.42 -2.10
C THR A 43 4.97 14.24 -0.64
N PHE A 44 4.12 13.24 -0.39
CA PHE A 44 3.86 12.77 0.97
C PHE A 44 5.02 11.86 1.40
N LEU A 45 5.69 12.22 2.48
CA LEU A 45 6.72 11.35 3.06
C LEU A 45 6.04 10.26 3.87
N VAL A 46 6.19 9.01 3.45
CA VAL A 46 5.71 7.83 4.17
C VAL A 46 6.89 6.91 4.41
N GLY A 47 7.11 6.53 5.65
CA GLY A 47 8.29 5.76 5.97
C GLY A 47 8.23 5.07 7.31
N ILE A 48 9.40 4.72 7.84
CA ILE A 48 9.53 3.83 8.99
C ILE A 48 10.70 4.24 9.88
N SER A 49 10.60 3.97 11.18
CA SER A 49 11.71 4.17 12.11
C SER A 49 12.90 3.28 11.78
N TYR A 50 14.11 3.84 11.84
CA TYR A 50 15.39 3.17 11.54
C TYR A 50 16.50 3.60 12.52
N TYR A 51 16.17 3.66 13.83
CA TYR A 51 16.93 4.39 14.84
C TYR A 51 18.40 3.97 14.99
N GLY A 52 18.64 2.69 15.23
CA GLY A 52 19.95 2.07 15.39
C GLY A 52 20.65 1.74 14.07
N GLY A 53 20.18 2.30 12.95
CA GLY A 53 20.71 2.07 11.60
C GLY A 53 22.22 2.19 11.47
N LEU A 54 22.84 3.09 12.23
CA LEU A 54 24.29 3.33 12.18
C LEU A 54 25.14 2.17 12.71
N GLY A 55 24.53 1.25 13.47
CA GLY A 55 25.17 0.01 13.95
C GLY A 55 24.91 -1.21 13.09
N ALA A 56 24.07 -1.11 12.06
CA ALA A 56 23.70 -2.23 11.23
C ALA A 56 24.79 -2.55 10.18
N PRO A 57 24.99 -3.83 9.84
CA PRO A 57 25.78 -4.20 8.68
C PRO A 57 25.28 -3.53 7.39
N GLN A 58 26.20 -3.19 6.49
CA GLN A 58 25.85 -2.51 5.23
C GLN A 58 24.89 -3.35 4.37
N GLU A 59 25.04 -4.67 4.39
CA GLU A 59 24.15 -5.60 3.70
C GLU A 59 22.73 -5.62 4.25
N PHE A 60 22.54 -5.32 5.55
CA PHE A 60 21.20 -5.17 6.12
C PHE A 60 20.56 -3.89 5.61
N ILE A 61 21.29 -2.78 5.66
CA ILE A 61 20.81 -1.47 5.18
C ILE A 61 20.43 -1.54 3.70
N ALA A 62 21.27 -2.15 2.86
CA ALA A 62 21.00 -2.28 1.43
C ALA A 62 19.70 -3.05 1.16
N LYS A 63 19.51 -4.21 1.81
CA LYS A 63 18.30 -5.04 1.67
C LYS A 63 17.07 -4.36 2.24
N ASP A 64 17.18 -3.71 3.40
CA ASP A 64 16.09 -2.97 4.01
C ASP A 64 15.66 -1.82 3.09
N PHE A 65 16.59 -1.09 2.47
CA PHE A 65 16.25 0.00 1.56
C PHE A 65 15.65 -0.49 0.23
N ASP A 66 16.10 -1.63 -0.30
CA ASP A 66 15.44 -2.28 -1.44
C ASP A 66 14.00 -2.70 -1.07
N ASP A 67 13.80 -3.19 0.16
CA ASP A 67 12.49 -3.55 0.70
C ASP A 67 11.58 -2.32 0.91
N LEU A 68 12.14 -1.16 1.26
CA LEU A 68 11.39 0.11 1.34
C LEU A 68 10.95 0.58 -0.05
N GLU A 69 11.87 0.54 -1.03
CA GLU A 69 11.61 0.99 -2.40
C GLU A 69 10.48 0.19 -3.04
N VAL A 70 10.51 -1.14 -2.94
CA VAL A 70 9.46 -1.99 -3.54
C VAL A 70 8.09 -1.75 -2.89
N ARG A 71 8.05 -1.36 -1.60
CA ARG A 71 6.83 -0.97 -0.86
C ARG A 71 6.39 0.47 -1.12
N GLY A 72 7.19 1.26 -1.84
CA GLY A 72 6.94 2.68 -2.06
C GLY A 72 7.08 3.53 -0.79
N LEU A 73 7.83 3.06 0.20
CA LEU A 73 8.24 3.88 1.35
C LEU A 73 9.41 4.75 0.90
N ASN A 74 9.36 6.04 1.21
CA ASN A 74 10.28 7.05 0.67
C ASN A 74 11.01 7.85 1.76
N TRP A 75 10.94 7.41 3.01
CA TRP A 75 11.51 8.12 4.15
C TRP A 75 11.94 7.16 5.28
N VAL A 76 13.02 7.51 6.00
CA VAL A 76 13.47 6.80 7.21
C VAL A 76 13.92 7.76 8.31
N ARG A 77 13.68 7.39 9.57
CA ARG A 77 14.17 8.12 10.76
C ARG A 77 15.39 7.47 11.38
N VAL A 78 16.53 8.14 11.31
CA VAL A 78 17.83 7.66 11.79
C VAL A 78 18.33 8.59 12.88
N TRP A 79 18.76 8.03 14.01
CA TRP A 79 19.29 8.83 15.10
C TRP A 79 20.80 9.00 14.96
N ALA A 80 21.27 10.25 14.90
CA ALA A 80 22.69 10.57 14.94
C ALA A 80 23.28 10.43 16.35
N THR A 81 22.46 10.57 17.39
CA THR A 81 22.85 10.41 18.80
C THR A 81 22.11 9.21 19.41
N TRP A 82 22.47 8.00 18.99
CA TRP A 82 21.80 6.77 19.43
C TRP A 82 22.68 5.88 20.28
N GLY A 83 22.10 5.42 21.38
CA GLY A 83 22.62 4.30 22.16
C GLY A 83 21.48 3.57 22.85
N ALA A 84 21.44 2.26 22.67
CA ALA A 84 20.42 1.38 23.25
C ALA A 84 21.05 0.04 23.57
N HIS A 85 20.53 -0.63 24.60
CA HIS A 85 20.91 -2.01 24.95
C HIS A 85 22.43 -2.26 25.00
N ASP A 86 23.21 -1.40 25.68
CA ASP A 86 24.68 -1.39 25.74
C ASP A 86 25.45 -0.97 24.48
N ASN A 87 24.77 -0.85 23.35
CA ASN A 87 25.36 -0.46 22.08
C ASN A 87 25.26 1.06 21.87
N ASN A 88 26.40 1.72 21.65
CA ASN A 88 26.46 3.15 21.33
C ASN A 88 26.97 3.35 19.90
N VAL A 89 26.09 3.81 19.02
CA VAL A 89 26.34 4.00 17.58
C VAL A 89 26.22 5.48 17.18
N SER A 90 26.28 6.40 18.16
CA SER A 90 26.26 7.84 17.92
C SER A 90 27.38 8.27 16.95
N ALA A 91 27.00 9.09 15.97
CA ALA A 91 27.88 9.73 14.99
C ALA A 91 28.71 10.88 15.59
N VAL A 92 28.36 11.33 16.80
CA VAL A 92 29.12 12.34 17.54
C VAL A 92 29.44 11.89 18.97
N ASP A 93 30.51 12.43 19.54
CA ASP A 93 30.86 12.25 20.94
C ASP A 93 30.07 13.23 21.86
N PRO A 94 30.19 13.11 23.20
CA PRO A 94 29.51 14.03 24.12
C PRO A 94 29.94 15.49 24.01
N ASP A 95 31.05 15.82 23.34
CA ASP A 95 31.46 17.20 23.05
C ASP A 95 30.88 17.71 21.71
N GLY A 96 30.13 16.86 20.99
CA GLY A 96 29.56 17.14 19.67
C GLY A 96 30.53 16.97 18.51
N LYS A 97 31.72 16.41 18.74
CA LYS A 97 32.72 16.16 17.68
C LYS A 97 32.42 14.86 16.96
N ALA A 98 32.96 14.74 15.74
CA ALA A 98 32.84 13.54 14.93
C ALA A 98 33.29 12.28 15.68
N ARG A 99 32.47 11.23 15.66
CA ARG A 99 32.80 9.91 16.19
C ARG A 99 32.79 8.89 15.07
N GLU A 100 33.97 8.37 14.74
CA GLU A 100 34.13 7.29 13.76
C GLU A 100 34.07 5.91 14.43
N PRO A 101 33.59 4.86 13.72
CA PRO A 101 33.14 4.87 12.31
C PRO A 101 31.70 5.37 12.11
N SER A 102 30.98 5.74 13.18
CA SER A 102 29.54 6.05 13.13
C SER A 102 29.19 7.25 12.24
N LEU A 103 30.02 8.30 12.19
CA LEU A 103 29.81 9.41 11.26
C LEU A 103 29.98 8.99 9.80
N GLY A 104 31.01 8.19 9.50
CA GLY A 104 31.18 7.57 8.18
C GLY A 104 29.98 6.69 7.79
N ASN A 105 29.47 5.88 8.72
CA ASN A 105 28.28 5.05 8.51
C ASN A 105 27.04 5.90 8.22
N LEU A 106 26.86 7.02 8.93
CA LEU A 106 25.74 7.94 8.67
C LEU A 106 25.82 8.53 7.27
N LYS A 107 27.00 9.01 6.85
CA LYS A 107 27.19 9.54 5.51
C LYS A 107 26.88 8.50 4.44
N TRP A 108 27.43 7.29 4.59
CA TRP A 108 27.19 6.19 3.66
C TRP A 108 25.70 5.81 3.61
N LEU A 109 25.02 5.75 4.75
CA LEU A 109 23.59 5.45 4.82
C LEU A 109 22.77 6.50 4.05
N VAL A 110 23.05 7.78 4.24
CA VAL A 110 22.34 8.86 3.52
C VAL A 110 22.61 8.81 2.02
N GLU A 111 23.83 8.46 1.60
CA GLU A 111 24.18 8.21 0.18
C GLU A 111 23.39 7.01 -0.39
N GLN A 112 23.29 5.91 0.35
CA GLN A 112 22.50 4.74 -0.08
C GLN A 112 21.01 5.03 -0.16
N ALA A 113 20.50 5.88 0.74
CA ALA A 113 19.14 6.37 0.69
C ALA A 113 18.92 7.24 -0.55
N ASP A 114 19.83 8.17 -0.85
CA ASP A 114 19.75 9.08 -2.00
C ASP A 114 19.70 8.31 -3.32
N MET A 115 20.51 7.25 -3.46
CA MET A 115 20.52 6.38 -4.65
C MET A 115 19.18 5.71 -4.95
N ARG A 116 18.32 5.53 -3.93
CA ARG A 116 16.99 4.91 -4.02
C ARG A 116 15.86 5.94 -3.90
N GLY A 117 16.20 7.22 -3.86
CA GLY A 117 15.26 8.32 -3.67
C GLY A 117 14.57 8.37 -2.30
N LEU A 118 15.22 7.83 -1.27
CA LEU A 118 14.76 7.89 0.11
C LEU A 118 15.25 9.17 0.80
N VAL A 119 14.37 9.77 1.58
CA VAL A 119 14.68 10.91 2.45
C VAL A 119 15.10 10.41 3.83
N VAL A 120 16.14 11.01 4.41
CA VAL A 120 16.62 10.68 5.75
C VAL A 120 16.33 11.81 6.71
N ASP A 121 15.57 11.51 7.76
CA ASP A 121 15.54 12.30 8.99
C ASP A 121 16.75 11.93 9.84
N VAL A 122 17.63 12.90 10.06
CA VAL A 122 18.75 12.77 10.99
C VAL A 122 18.38 13.42 12.30
N THR A 123 18.04 12.60 13.28
CA THR A 123 17.51 13.02 14.58
C THR A 123 18.60 13.09 15.65
N LEU A 124 18.57 14.13 16.49
CA LEU A 124 19.41 14.29 17.68
C LEU A 124 18.57 14.31 18.96
N SER A 125 19.21 13.99 20.08
CA SER A 125 18.64 14.11 21.43
C SER A 125 19.65 14.68 22.41
N ARG A 126 19.20 15.61 23.26
CA ARG A 126 19.94 16.03 24.46
C ARG A 126 19.82 14.95 25.55
N GLY A 127 20.81 14.85 26.43
CA GLY A 127 20.77 13.93 27.56
C GLY A 127 21.82 14.24 28.61
N ASP A 128 22.23 13.24 29.38
CA ASP A 128 23.28 13.34 30.41
C ASP A 128 24.68 12.95 29.89
N GLY A 129 24.82 12.72 28.58
CA GLY A 129 26.06 12.22 27.95
C GLY A 129 26.14 10.69 27.88
N ALA A 130 25.27 9.96 28.58
CA ALA A 130 25.18 8.51 28.45
C ALA A 130 24.56 8.12 27.10
N LYS A 131 24.78 6.87 26.68
CA LYS A 131 24.14 6.28 25.48
C LYS A 131 24.28 7.15 24.22
N GLY A 132 25.40 7.85 24.07
CA GLY A 132 25.69 8.63 22.87
C GLY A 132 24.92 9.96 22.75
N LEU A 133 24.35 10.46 23.84
CA LEU A 133 23.61 11.72 23.87
C LEU A 133 24.54 12.93 24.06
N VAL A 134 24.08 14.12 23.66
CA VAL A 134 24.82 15.39 23.89
C VAL A 134 24.34 16.07 25.17
N PRO A 135 25.24 16.44 26.11
CA PRO A 135 24.85 16.88 27.45
C PRO A 135 24.55 18.37 27.59
N THR A 136 25.16 19.22 26.77
CA THR A 136 25.11 20.68 26.94
C THR A 136 24.73 21.37 25.64
N GLN A 137 24.30 22.64 25.73
CA GLN A 137 23.95 23.41 24.53
C GLN A 137 25.17 23.64 23.64
N ALA A 138 26.36 23.84 24.25
CA ALA A 138 27.60 24.02 23.51
C ALA A 138 27.96 22.75 22.72
N ALA A 139 27.89 21.57 23.35
CA ALA A 139 28.09 20.30 22.68
C ALA A 139 27.04 20.06 21.58
N HIS A 140 25.78 20.44 21.84
CA HIS A 140 24.71 20.30 20.86
C HIS A 140 24.93 21.19 19.62
N LEU A 141 25.38 22.44 19.82
CA LEU A 141 25.77 23.34 18.73
C LEU A 141 26.94 22.79 17.91
N GLU A 142 27.93 22.16 18.56
CA GLU A 142 29.03 21.52 17.84
C GLU A 142 28.57 20.26 17.10
N ALA A 143 27.67 19.46 17.68
CA ALA A 143 27.10 18.28 17.04
C ALA A 143 26.37 18.62 15.75
N VAL A 144 25.45 19.59 15.78
CA VAL A 144 24.72 20.01 14.57
C VAL A 144 25.66 20.62 13.53
N ALA A 145 26.72 21.32 13.95
CA ALA A 145 27.73 21.87 13.04
C ALA A 145 28.56 20.75 12.36
N THR A 146 28.98 19.75 13.13
CA THR A 146 29.69 18.56 12.62
C THR A 146 28.85 17.83 11.59
N LEU A 147 27.59 17.51 11.92
CA LEU A 147 26.67 16.80 11.02
C LEU A 147 26.33 17.63 9.78
N ALA A 148 26.09 18.93 9.92
CA ALA A 148 25.80 19.82 8.80
C ALA A 148 26.96 19.89 7.81
N ARG A 149 28.22 19.93 8.28
CA ARG A 149 29.40 19.88 7.40
C ARG A 149 29.52 18.55 6.67
N ALA A 150 29.34 17.44 7.40
CA ALA A 150 29.48 16.09 6.86
C ALA A 150 28.42 15.77 5.77
N LEU A 151 27.18 16.22 5.99
CA LEU A 151 26.04 15.91 5.11
C LEU A 151 25.69 17.04 4.12
N LYS A 152 26.45 18.14 4.10
CA LYS A 152 26.25 19.28 3.18
C LYS A 152 26.11 18.89 1.69
N PRO A 153 26.84 17.88 1.17
CA PRO A 153 26.70 17.47 -0.23
C PRO A 153 25.36 16.78 -0.56
N LEU A 154 24.67 16.25 0.44
CA LEU A 154 23.47 15.41 0.29
C LEU A 154 22.22 16.26 0.53
N ARG A 155 21.22 16.13 -0.36
CA ARG A 155 20.01 16.97 -0.39
C ARG A 155 18.73 16.23 -0.05
N ASN A 156 18.80 14.92 0.16
CA ASN A 156 17.71 14.06 0.61
C ASN A 156 17.59 14.00 2.14
N VAL A 157 18.08 15.01 2.88
CA VAL A 157 18.23 14.92 4.34
C VAL A 157 17.88 16.22 5.05
N TYR A 158 17.15 16.10 6.16
CA TYR A 158 16.86 17.17 7.11
C TYR A 158 17.35 16.81 8.51
N PHE A 159 17.39 17.80 9.41
CA PHE A 159 17.72 17.58 10.82
C PHE A 159 16.50 17.76 11.73
N ASP A 160 16.17 16.74 12.52
CA ASP A 160 15.40 16.90 13.75
C ASP A 160 16.40 17.16 14.89
N VAL A 161 16.58 18.43 15.26
CA VAL A 161 17.66 18.82 16.19
C VAL A 161 17.36 18.47 17.63
N ALA A 162 16.13 18.08 17.99
CA ALA A 162 15.83 17.71 19.36
C ALA A 162 14.56 16.86 19.40
N ASN A 163 14.75 15.54 19.45
CA ASN A 163 13.66 14.62 19.67
C ASN A 163 13.02 14.87 21.04
N GLU A 164 11.69 14.96 21.07
CA GLU A 164 10.88 15.05 22.28
C GLU A 164 11.34 16.19 23.21
N ARG A 165 11.72 17.32 22.61
CA ARG A 165 12.42 18.46 23.24
C ARG A 165 11.75 19.02 24.50
N ASN A 166 10.44 18.85 24.64
CA ASN A 166 9.62 19.46 25.68
C ASN A 166 9.59 18.66 26.98
N ILE A 167 10.19 17.47 27.00
CA ILE A 167 10.31 16.69 28.24
C ILE A 167 11.25 17.40 29.21
N ARG A 168 10.77 17.65 30.43
CA ARG A 168 11.42 18.48 31.46
C ARG A 168 12.48 17.72 32.28
N ASP A 169 13.27 16.89 31.63
CA ASP A 169 14.47 16.26 32.20
C ASP A 169 15.73 16.69 31.43
N ALA A 170 16.82 15.92 31.48
CA ALA A 170 18.06 16.23 30.76
C ALA A 170 17.88 16.33 29.23
N ARG A 171 16.76 15.85 28.68
CA ARG A 171 16.40 15.97 27.26
C ARG A 171 15.87 17.35 26.88
N PHE A 172 15.54 18.20 27.86
CA PHE A 172 14.87 19.47 27.58
C PHE A 172 15.72 20.38 26.68
N VAL A 173 15.08 20.91 25.62
CA VAL A 173 15.65 21.95 24.75
C VAL A 173 14.61 23.05 24.56
N SER A 174 14.94 24.28 24.95
CA SER A 174 14.06 25.44 24.80
C SER A 174 13.88 25.86 23.33
N HIS A 175 12.86 26.68 23.03
CA HIS A 175 12.69 27.23 21.67
C HIS A 175 13.88 28.10 21.23
N GLU A 176 14.46 28.87 22.16
CA GLU A 176 15.64 29.68 21.92
C GLU A 176 16.85 28.81 21.56
N GLU A 177 17.08 27.72 22.29
CA GLU A 177 18.14 26.77 21.97
C GLU A 177 17.89 26.09 20.60
N ILE A 178 16.65 25.73 20.27
CA ILE A 178 16.29 25.18 18.93
C ILE A 178 16.61 26.20 17.83
N LYS A 179 16.25 27.47 18.04
CA LYS A 179 16.58 28.54 17.09
C LYS A 179 18.10 28.64 16.87
N ALA A 180 18.88 28.63 17.95
CA ALA A 180 20.34 28.69 17.87
C ALA A 180 20.92 27.47 17.12
N LEU A 181 20.41 26.26 17.37
CA LEU A 181 20.82 25.05 16.66
C LEU A 181 20.52 25.12 15.16
N ARG A 182 19.32 25.57 14.79
CA ARG A 182 18.96 25.78 13.39
C ARG A 182 19.85 26.83 12.74
N ASP A 183 19.99 28.00 13.37
CA ASP A 183 20.77 29.10 12.80
C ASP A 183 22.23 28.67 12.58
N ARG A 184 22.78 27.87 13.51
CA ARG A 184 24.09 27.24 13.36
C ARG A 184 24.19 26.30 12.15
N ILE A 185 23.17 25.48 11.90
CA ILE A 185 23.11 24.63 10.69
C ILE A 185 23.09 25.51 9.43
N ARG A 186 22.29 26.58 9.42
CA ARG A 186 22.12 27.47 8.26
C ARG A 186 23.34 28.31 7.93
N GLU A 187 24.18 28.64 8.92
CA GLU A 187 25.50 29.23 8.66
C GLU A 187 26.38 28.34 7.77
N ILE A 188 26.20 27.01 7.85
CA ILE A 188 26.99 26.02 7.12
C ILE A 188 26.28 25.59 5.83
N ASP A 189 24.98 25.34 5.90
CA ASP A 189 24.12 24.89 4.81
C ASP A 189 22.78 25.66 4.81
N PRO A 190 22.71 26.84 4.15
CA PRO A 190 21.58 27.76 4.25
C PRO A 190 20.21 27.18 3.87
N ASN A 191 20.18 26.15 3.02
CA ASN A 191 18.96 25.55 2.50
C ASN A 191 18.56 24.27 3.25
N ARG A 192 19.26 23.92 4.33
CA ARG A 192 18.96 22.72 5.11
C ARG A 192 17.66 22.90 5.90
N LEU A 193 16.73 21.95 5.73
CA LEU A 193 15.50 21.91 6.52
C LEU A 193 15.79 21.43 7.95
N VAL A 194 15.14 22.07 8.92
CA VAL A 194 15.33 21.80 10.35
C VAL A 194 13.99 21.78 11.11
N THR A 195 13.81 20.79 11.97
CA THR A 195 12.71 20.71 12.94
C THR A 195 13.21 20.36 14.35
N ALA A 196 12.28 20.30 15.31
CA ALA A 196 12.47 19.73 16.64
C ALA A 196 11.15 19.10 17.09
N SER A 197 11.13 17.82 17.45
CA SER A 197 9.89 17.10 17.72
C SER A 197 9.27 17.39 19.10
N HIS A 198 7.96 17.19 19.22
CA HIS A 198 7.17 17.46 20.43
C HIS A 198 6.57 16.17 20.99
N ALA A 199 6.91 15.83 22.22
CA ALA A 199 6.40 14.67 22.95
C ALA A 199 5.07 14.94 23.64
N GLY A 200 4.33 13.87 23.93
CA GLY A 200 3.26 13.91 24.93
C GLY A 200 1.89 14.33 24.39
N GLY A 201 1.69 14.34 23.07
CA GLY A 201 0.37 14.49 22.46
C GLY A 201 0.26 15.59 21.41
N ASP A 202 -0.99 15.97 21.11
CA ASP A 202 -1.29 17.02 20.14
C ASP A 202 -0.81 18.39 20.63
N LEU A 203 -0.25 19.21 19.74
CA LEU A 203 0.23 20.56 20.06
C LEU A 203 -0.92 21.46 20.52
N SER A 204 -0.66 22.27 21.55
CA SER A 204 -1.52 23.41 21.87
C SER A 204 -1.26 24.58 20.91
N ARG A 205 -2.23 25.50 20.76
CA ARG A 205 -2.05 26.73 19.96
C ARG A 205 -0.85 27.57 20.43
N LYS A 206 -0.60 27.62 21.75
CA LYS A 206 0.55 28.33 22.32
C LYS A 206 1.88 27.69 21.91
N GLU A 207 1.98 26.36 22.00
CA GLU A 207 3.17 25.64 21.57
C GLU A 207 3.41 25.81 20.07
N LEU A 208 2.34 25.72 19.26
CA LEU A 208 2.41 26.01 17.83
C LEU A 208 2.97 27.40 17.56
N GLU A 209 2.43 28.44 18.22
CA GLU A 209 2.89 29.82 18.05
C GLU A 209 4.38 29.94 18.34
N ALA A 210 4.87 29.34 19.43
CA ALA A 210 6.29 29.35 19.77
C ALA A 210 7.15 28.58 18.77
N TYR A 211 6.66 27.49 18.17
CA TYR A 211 7.35 26.83 17.05
C TYR A 211 7.47 27.73 15.81
N LEU A 212 6.44 28.53 15.53
CA LEU A 212 6.42 29.43 14.38
C LEU A 212 7.25 30.69 14.58
N SER A 213 7.22 31.29 15.78
CA SER A 213 7.78 32.62 16.04
C SER A 213 9.12 32.60 16.78
N GLU A 214 9.29 31.70 17.75
CA GLU A 214 10.49 31.64 18.59
C GLU A 214 11.53 30.68 17.97
N SER A 215 11.20 29.39 17.89
CA SER A 215 12.15 28.42 17.32
C SER A 215 12.19 28.47 15.80
N GLN A 216 11.15 29.01 15.15
CA GLN A 216 11.05 29.25 13.71
C GLN A 216 11.39 28.00 12.84
N VAL A 217 11.03 26.79 13.29
CA VAL A 217 11.32 25.53 12.58
C VAL A 217 10.73 25.51 11.16
N ASP A 218 11.29 24.70 10.26
CA ASP A 218 10.84 24.61 8.87
C ASP A 218 9.56 23.79 8.70
N PHE A 219 9.30 22.85 9.61
CA PHE A 219 8.07 22.06 9.68
C PHE A 219 7.83 21.58 11.11
N LEU A 220 6.59 21.16 11.40
CA LEU A 220 6.16 20.67 12.72
C LEU A 220 6.29 19.16 12.80
N ALA A 221 6.70 18.66 13.96
CA ALA A 221 6.84 17.24 14.24
C ALA A 221 6.22 16.81 15.58
N PRO A 222 4.88 16.84 15.72
CA PRO A 222 4.21 16.36 16.93
C PRO A 222 4.17 14.82 17.00
N HIS A 223 4.49 14.28 18.18
CA HIS A 223 4.30 12.86 18.52
C HIS A 223 2.91 12.71 19.14
N ARG A 224 1.95 12.27 18.32
CA ARG A 224 0.54 12.19 18.69
C ARG A 224 0.28 11.22 19.86
N PRO A 225 -0.88 11.33 20.55
CA PRO A 225 -1.25 10.41 21.62
C PRO A 225 -1.17 8.93 21.19
N ARG A 226 -0.76 8.08 22.13
CA ARG A 226 -0.53 6.63 21.89
C ARG A 226 -1.66 5.80 22.49
N ASP A 227 -2.87 6.07 22.04
CA ASP A 227 -4.11 5.38 22.43
C ASP A 227 -4.99 5.03 21.22
N ALA A 228 -5.97 4.14 21.45
CA ALA A 228 -6.82 3.58 20.40
C ALA A 228 -7.75 4.61 19.70
N ALA A 229 -7.94 5.80 20.27
CA ALA A 229 -8.72 6.85 19.61
C ALA A 229 -7.87 7.67 18.63
N SER A 230 -6.54 7.70 18.84
CA SER A 230 -5.60 8.52 18.07
C SER A 230 -5.73 8.37 16.55
N PRO A 231 -5.73 7.15 15.94
CA PRO A 231 -5.85 7.00 14.48
C PRO A 231 -7.07 7.72 13.87
N TRP A 232 -8.19 7.74 14.61
CA TRP A 232 -9.46 8.29 14.14
C TRP A 232 -9.56 9.82 14.31
N GLN A 233 -8.61 10.44 15.01
CA GLN A 233 -8.59 11.89 15.29
C GLN A 233 -7.61 12.67 14.42
N THR A 234 -6.71 11.98 13.70
CA THR A 234 -5.56 12.57 13.00
C THR A 234 -5.97 13.61 11.97
N VAL A 235 -7.04 13.34 11.21
CA VAL A 235 -7.55 14.26 10.19
C VAL A 235 -7.97 15.59 10.80
N GLU A 236 -8.74 15.56 11.90
CA GLU A 236 -9.24 16.75 12.58
C GLU A 236 -8.10 17.53 13.23
N LYS A 237 -7.17 16.82 13.87
CA LYS A 237 -5.99 17.43 14.51
C LYS A 237 -5.04 18.07 13.51
N THR A 238 -4.82 17.44 12.36
CA THR A 238 -4.02 18.05 11.30
C THR A 238 -4.69 19.33 10.78
N ARG A 239 -6.00 19.30 10.51
CA ARG A 239 -6.77 20.46 10.04
C ARG A 239 -6.81 21.59 11.08
N GLU A 240 -6.84 21.26 12.37
CA GLU A 240 -6.72 22.22 13.46
C GLU A 240 -5.38 22.97 13.41
N LEU A 241 -4.26 22.26 13.30
CA LEU A 241 -2.94 22.88 13.15
C LEU A 241 -2.86 23.78 11.90
N GLN A 242 -3.39 23.30 10.77
CA GLN A 242 -3.42 24.11 9.53
C GLN A 242 -4.23 25.39 9.68
N ARG A 243 -5.37 25.36 10.37
CA ARG A 243 -6.17 26.56 10.63
C ARG A 243 -5.40 27.55 11.50
N TRP A 244 -4.81 27.09 12.60
CA TRP A 244 -4.03 27.98 13.46
C TRP A 244 -2.79 28.56 12.76
N MET A 245 -2.09 27.77 11.93
CA MET A 245 -0.98 28.27 11.11
C MET A 245 -1.41 29.37 10.13
N LYS A 246 -2.59 29.22 9.51
CA LYS A 246 -3.17 30.25 8.63
C LYS A 246 -3.52 31.52 9.42
N ASP A 247 -4.15 31.38 10.59
CA ASP A 247 -4.46 32.51 11.47
C ASP A 247 -3.19 33.27 11.90
N LEU A 248 -2.09 32.55 12.12
CA LEU A 248 -0.79 33.09 12.52
C LEU A 248 0.07 33.57 11.33
N GLY A 249 -0.42 33.42 10.09
CA GLY A 249 0.24 33.94 8.88
C GLY A 249 1.47 33.13 8.41
N ARG A 250 1.69 31.92 8.92
CA ARG A 250 2.83 31.07 8.53
C ARG A 250 2.41 29.60 8.43
N LEU A 251 2.20 29.15 7.20
CA LEU A 251 1.91 27.75 6.88
C LEU A 251 3.22 26.99 6.62
N ILE A 252 3.46 25.95 7.40
CA ILE A 252 4.58 25.01 7.24
C ILE A 252 4.07 23.56 7.25
N PRO A 253 4.85 22.59 6.78
CA PRO A 253 4.46 21.18 6.79
C PRO A 253 4.20 20.63 8.20
N VAL A 254 3.31 19.64 8.31
CA VAL A 254 3.13 18.79 9.50
C VAL A 254 3.63 17.39 9.17
N HIS A 255 4.55 16.86 9.96
CA HIS A 255 5.13 15.54 9.74
C HIS A 255 5.06 14.69 11.01
N TYR A 256 4.28 13.62 10.97
CA TYR A 256 4.15 12.69 12.09
C TYR A 256 5.31 11.69 12.09
N GLN A 257 6.42 12.06 12.75
CA GLN A 257 7.66 11.27 12.79
C GLN A 257 7.59 10.06 13.74
N GLU A 258 6.80 10.17 14.82
CA GLU A 258 6.62 9.11 15.81
C GLU A 258 5.18 9.12 16.36
N PRO A 259 4.20 8.59 15.62
CA PRO A 259 2.86 8.33 16.16
C PRO A 259 2.91 7.22 17.23
N PHE A 260 1.88 6.39 17.31
CA PHE A 260 1.86 5.21 18.17
C PHE A 260 2.69 4.07 17.60
N ARG A 261 3.03 3.10 18.46
CA ARG A 261 3.83 1.93 18.10
C ARG A 261 3.44 0.70 18.92
N ARG A 262 3.80 -0.47 18.42
CA ARG A 262 3.72 -1.73 19.15
C ARG A 262 4.64 -1.74 20.37
N ASP A 263 4.27 -2.50 21.39
CA ASP A 263 5.05 -2.68 22.62
C ASP A 263 5.40 -1.39 23.40
N TYR A 264 4.57 -0.34 23.29
CA TYR A 264 4.74 0.89 24.07
C TYR A 264 3.97 0.88 25.40
N GLY A 265 2.77 0.31 25.41
CA GLY A 265 1.85 0.34 26.54
C GLY A 265 0.83 -0.80 26.47
N PRO A 266 -0.27 -0.71 27.23
CA PRO A 266 -1.27 -1.79 27.28
C PRO A 266 -2.06 -1.93 25.97
N TRP A 267 -2.23 -0.84 25.22
CA TRP A 267 -2.80 -0.89 23.88
C TRP A 267 -1.75 -1.33 22.86
N GLN A 268 -2.12 -2.31 22.04
CA GLN A 268 -1.31 -2.85 20.96
C GLN A 268 -1.99 -2.52 19.62
N PRO A 269 -1.48 -1.52 18.87
CA PRO A 269 -2.08 -1.11 17.61
C PRO A 269 -1.95 -2.21 16.56
N THR A 270 -3.06 -2.52 15.90
CA THR A 270 -3.12 -3.46 14.78
C THR A 270 -2.57 -2.83 13.51
N ALA A 271 -2.34 -3.63 12.46
CA ALA A 271 -2.03 -3.12 11.14
C ALA A 271 -3.06 -2.07 10.67
N LEU A 272 -4.34 -2.30 10.96
CA LEU A 272 -5.43 -1.40 10.57
C LEU A 272 -5.31 -0.02 11.22
N ASP A 273 -4.93 0.04 12.49
CA ASP A 273 -4.72 1.30 13.20
C ASP A 273 -3.66 2.16 12.50
N PHE A 274 -2.53 1.56 12.11
CA PHE A 274 -1.48 2.24 11.35
C PHE A 274 -1.98 2.75 9.99
N LEU A 275 -2.72 1.91 9.24
CA LEU A 275 -3.27 2.30 7.93
C LEU A 275 -4.27 3.45 8.04
N ILE A 276 -5.14 3.42 9.06
CA ILE A 276 -6.11 4.49 9.35
C ILE A 276 -5.35 5.79 9.66
N ASP A 277 -4.38 5.75 10.58
CA ASP A 277 -3.66 6.95 11.00
C ASP A 277 -2.88 7.59 9.85
N ALA A 278 -2.19 6.78 9.04
CA ALA A 278 -1.47 7.24 7.87
C ALA A 278 -2.41 7.86 6.81
N ARG A 279 -3.56 7.23 6.57
CA ARG A 279 -4.58 7.76 5.66
C ARG A 279 -5.15 9.08 6.17
N GLN A 280 -5.48 9.15 7.45
CA GLN A 280 -6.07 10.32 8.08
C GLN A 280 -5.06 11.49 8.14
N ALA A 281 -3.77 11.21 8.33
CA ALA A 281 -2.71 12.19 8.20
C ALA A 281 -2.70 12.80 6.79
N ARG A 282 -2.73 11.98 5.74
CA ARG A 282 -2.79 12.46 4.35
C ARG A 282 -4.03 13.31 4.10
N GLU A 283 -5.22 12.82 4.47
CA GLU A 283 -6.50 13.51 4.25
C GLU A 283 -6.67 14.79 5.10
N GLY A 284 -5.96 14.85 6.22
CA GLY A 284 -5.83 16.05 7.05
C GLY A 284 -4.92 17.11 6.43
N GLY A 285 -4.13 16.73 5.42
CA GLY A 285 -3.15 17.57 4.74
C GLY A 285 -1.79 17.61 5.45
N ALA A 286 -1.42 16.57 6.18
CA ALA A 286 -0.07 16.40 6.67
C ALA A 286 0.87 16.16 5.48
N ALA A 287 2.13 16.51 5.65
CA ALA A 287 3.17 16.33 4.65
C ALA A 287 3.90 14.98 4.77
N GLY A 288 3.81 14.33 5.93
CA GLY A 288 4.32 12.97 6.05
C GLY A 288 3.90 12.25 7.33
N TRP A 289 4.12 10.94 7.33
CA TRP A 289 3.74 10.01 8.39
C TRP A 289 4.74 8.85 8.49
N CYS A 290 4.93 8.31 9.70
CA CYS A 290 5.89 7.26 10.01
C CYS A 290 5.20 6.02 10.60
N LEU A 291 5.52 4.83 10.08
CA LEU A 291 5.34 3.58 10.79
C LEU A 291 6.36 3.53 11.92
N HIS A 292 5.97 4.04 13.08
CA HIS A 292 6.80 3.97 14.27
C HIS A 292 6.82 2.53 14.77
N ASN A 293 7.88 1.79 14.45
CA ASN A 293 8.04 0.42 14.92
C ASN A 293 8.42 0.35 16.40
N GLY A 294 8.05 -0.78 17.01
CA GLY A 294 8.17 -1.03 18.44
C GLY A 294 9.58 -1.34 18.94
N SER A 295 9.67 -1.50 20.25
CA SER A 295 10.65 -2.35 20.96
C SER A 295 10.10 -2.54 22.38
N PRO A 296 10.13 -3.76 22.94
CA PRO A 296 9.63 -4.01 24.28
C PRO A 296 10.36 -3.16 25.32
N LYS A 297 9.60 -2.47 26.18
CA LYS A 297 10.19 -1.69 27.29
C LYS A 297 10.88 -2.56 28.32
N HIS A 298 10.40 -3.80 28.52
CA HIS A 298 10.89 -4.77 29.48
C HIS A 298 10.87 -6.17 28.86
N GLY A 299 11.87 -7.01 29.20
CA GLY A 299 11.93 -8.40 28.78
C GLY A 299 12.63 -8.67 27.44
N ASP A 300 12.50 -9.92 26.99
CA ASP A 300 13.03 -10.43 25.73
C ASP A 300 12.04 -10.23 24.59
N GLY A 301 12.53 -9.89 23.40
CA GLY A 301 11.74 -9.68 22.19
C GLY A 301 12.55 -8.97 21.11
N PRO A 302 12.03 -8.90 19.87
CA PRO A 302 12.75 -8.28 18.77
C PRO A 302 12.99 -6.80 19.08
N ARG A 303 14.26 -6.39 18.93
CA ARG A 303 14.71 -5.01 19.15
C ARG A 303 14.18 -4.08 18.06
N ARG A 304 13.78 -4.65 16.92
CA ARG A 304 13.40 -3.96 15.67
C ARG A 304 14.50 -2.97 15.30
N SER A 305 14.16 -1.73 14.98
CA SER A 305 15.17 -0.73 14.61
C SER A 305 16.02 -0.21 15.78
N PHE A 306 15.76 -0.59 17.04
CA PHE A 306 16.51 -0.07 18.19
C PHE A 306 17.91 -0.66 18.29
N ASP A 307 18.09 -1.90 17.82
CA ASP A 307 19.37 -2.59 17.75
C ASP A 307 19.35 -3.62 16.62
N MET A 308 20.28 -3.48 15.67
CA MET A 308 20.34 -4.27 14.44
C MET A 308 21.72 -4.91 14.26
N ARG A 309 22.37 -5.25 15.38
CA ARG A 309 23.54 -6.13 15.35
C ARG A 309 23.19 -7.48 14.69
N PRO A 310 24.17 -8.20 14.10
CA PRO A 310 23.92 -9.43 13.37
C PRO A 310 23.09 -10.49 14.12
N GLU A 311 23.24 -10.59 15.44
CA GLU A 311 22.48 -11.50 16.31
C GLU A 311 20.98 -11.18 16.42
N HIS A 312 20.55 -9.97 16.03
CA HIS A 312 19.15 -9.54 16.05
C HIS A 312 18.50 -9.52 14.66
N GLY A 313 19.30 -9.40 13.60
CA GLY A 313 18.83 -9.32 12.21
C GLY A 313 18.49 -7.90 11.76
N ARG A 314 18.13 -7.76 10.49
CA ARG A 314 17.75 -6.49 9.86
C ARG A 314 16.33 -6.05 10.28
N LEU A 315 15.90 -4.84 9.90
CA LEU A 315 14.61 -4.29 10.31
C LEU A 315 13.43 -5.21 9.99
N PHE A 316 13.27 -5.61 8.73
CA PHE A 316 12.06 -6.35 8.30
C PHE A 316 11.99 -7.79 8.81
N ASP A 317 13.12 -8.37 9.25
CA ASP A 317 13.14 -9.70 9.85
C ASP A 317 12.70 -9.66 11.33
N GLN A 318 12.71 -8.46 11.93
CA GLN A 318 12.34 -8.22 13.33
C GLN A 318 10.90 -7.71 13.51
N LEU A 319 10.20 -7.33 12.43
CA LEU A 319 8.81 -6.85 12.50
C LEU A 319 7.86 -8.01 12.84
N ASP A 320 6.87 -7.73 13.68
CA ASP A 320 5.76 -8.67 13.87
C ASP A 320 4.77 -8.65 12.70
N ASN A 321 3.75 -9.53 12.76
CA ASN A 321 2.78 -9.68 11.68
C ASN A 321 1.99 -8.39 11.40
N ASP A 322 1.62 -7.63 12.43
CA ASP A 322 0.88 -6.37 12.27
C ASP A 322 1.77 -5.28 11.66
N GLU A 323 3.00 -5.14 12.16
CA GLU A 323 3.97 -4.17 11.63
C GLU A 323 4.34 -4.50 10.18
N ARG A 324 4.52 -5.77 9.84
CA ARG A 324 4.82 -6.22 8.47
C ARG A 324 3.66 -5.94 7.53
N LEU A 325 2.44 -6.26 7.95
CA LEU A 325 1.24 -5.99 7.16
C LEU A 325 1.03 -4.48 6.94
N ALA A 326 1.27 -3.67 7.97
CA ALA A 326 1.25 -2.21 7.85
C ALA A 326 2.33 -1.72 6.88
N ALA A 327 3.58 -2.18 7.00
CA ALA A 327 4.67 -1.78 6.10
C ALA A 327 4.39 -2.16 4.63
N ASP A 328 3.79 -3.33 4.40
CA ASP A 328 3.43 -3.79 3.07
C ASP A 328 2.32 -2.94 2.43
N GLN A 329 1.39 -2.37 3.22
CA GLN A 329 0.20 -1.67 2.69
C GLN A 329 0.24 -0.14 2.81
N VAL A 330 0.96 0.42 3.78
CA VAL A 330 0.74 1.81 4.21
C VAL A 330 0.95 2.83 3.10
N SER A 331 1.99 2.70 2.28
CA SER A 331 2.22 3.62 1.17
C SER A 331 1.07 3.59 0.16
N ARG A 332 0.60 2.40 -0.22
CA ARG A 332 -0.53 2.22 -1.14
C ARG A 332 -1.81 2.88 -0.61
N ILE A 333 -2.09 2.75 0.68
CA ILE A 333 -3.29 3.31 1.31
C ILE A 333 -3.18 4.82 1.51
N SER A 334 -2.07 5.28 2.09
CA SER A 334 -1.88 6.69 2.44
C SER A 334 -1.60 7.58 1.23
N THR A 335 -1.09 7.04 0.12
CA THR A 335 -0.82 7.79 -1.12
C THR A 335 -1.86 7.52 -2.22
N GLY A 336 -2.79 6.60 -2.01
CA GLY A 336 -3.88 6.29 -2.94
C GLY A 336 -4.73 7.52 -3.26
N THR A 337 -5.15 7.63 -4.53
CA THR A 337 -5.95 8.74 -5.04
C THR A 337 -7.45 8.52 -4.88
N THR A 338 -7.87 7.28 -4.63
CA THR A 338 -9.26 6.93 -4.30
C THR A 338 -9.62 7.35 -2.88
N LYS A 339 -10.89 7.65 -2.63
CA LYS A 339 -11.42 7.93 -1.27
C LYS A 339 -11.61 6.64 -0.48
N THR A 340 -12.12 5.64 -1.18
CA THR A 340 -12.32 4.26 -0.79
C THR A 340 -11.01 3.51 -0.88
N TRP A 341 -10.71 2.74 0.15
CA TRP A 341 -9.61 1.80 0.15
C TRP A 341 -10.00 0.50 0.83
N LEU A 342 -9.45 -0.59 0.30
CA LEU A 342 -9.77 -1.96 0.69
C LEU A 342 -8.62 -2.55 1.50
N SER A 343 -8.93 -3.14 2.64
CA SER A 343 -7.99 -3.94 3.41
C SER A 343 -8.62 -5.23 3.92
N LEU A 344 -7.77 -6.21 4.21
CA LEU A 344 -8.14 -7.51 4.71
C LEU A 344 -7.35 -7.79 6.00
N LEU A 345 -8.04 -8.12 7.09
CA LEU A 345 -7.44 -8.48 8.37
C LEU A 345 -8.26 -9.60 9.00
N ASP A 346 -7.58 -10.65 9.47
CA ASP A 346 -8.18 -11.83 10.11
C ASP A 346 -9.35 -12.46 9.34
N GLY A 347 -9.21 -12.54 8.01
CA GLY A 347 -10.23 -13.10 7.12
C GLY A 347 -11.47 -12.21 6.96
N ARG A 348 -11.41 -10.93 7.34
CA ARG A 348 -12.53 -9.98 7.27
C ARG A 348 -12.19 -8.77 6.41
N TRP A 349 -13.20 -8.29 5.68
CA TRP A 349 -13.07 -7.16 4.77
C TRP A 349 -13.38 -5.82 5.42
N TYR A 350 -12.52 -4.84 5.15
CA TYR A 350 -12.65 -3.46 5.60
C TYR A 350 -12.64 -2.51 4.41
N LEU A 351 -13.54 -1.53 4.45
CA LEU A 351 -13.54 -0.38 3.56
C LEU A 351 -13.30 0.86 4.41
N ASN A 352 -12.29 1.65 4.07
CA ASN A 352 -11.94 2.87 4.81
C ASN A 352 -11.64 2.64 6.30
N GLY A 353 -10.95 1.52 6.60
CA GLY A 353 -10.66 1.13 7.98
C GLY A 353 -11.88 0.67 8.77
N ARG A 354 -13.06 0.62 8.14
CA ARG A 354 -14.30 0.19 8.77
C ARG A 354 -14.70 -1.17 8.24
N LEU A 355 -15.12 -2.01 9.16
CA LEU A 355 -15.60 -3.33 8.85
C LEU A 355 -16.82 -3.26 7.92
N THR A 356 -16.82 -4.05 6.86
CA THR A 356 -17.94 -4.11 5.90
C THR A 356 -19.20 -4.61 6.58
N CYS A 357 -20.37 -4.05 6.21
CA CYS A 357 -21.69 -4.51 6.69
C CYS A 357 -21.80 -4.62 8.23
N LEU A 358 -21.17 -3.69 8.97
CA LEU A 358 -21.16 -3.66 10.44
C LEU A 358 -22.57 -3.82 11.03
N GLY A 359 -22.76 -4.80 11.90
CA GLY A 359 -24.04 -5.11 12.56
C GLY A 359 -25.02 -5.96 11.74
N ALA A 360 -24.74 -6.26 10.47
CA ALA A 360 -25.61 -7.07 9.61
C ALA A 360 -25.21 -8.57 9.62
N LYS A 361 -26.03 -9.42 9.00
CA LYS A 361 -25.70 -10.86 8.83
C LYS A 361 -24.40 -11.07 8.04
N ALA A 362 -24.13 -10.21 7.06
CA ALA A 362 -22.95 -10.24 6.20
C ALA A 362 -21.76 -9.45 6.76
N GLU A 363 -21.67 -9.26 8.08
CA GLU A 363 -20.61 -8.47 8.70
C GLU A 363 -19.20 -8.98 8.36
N GLY A 364 -18.35 -8.12 7.81
CA GLY A 364 -17.00 -8.44 7.39
C GLY A 364 -16.92 -9.19 6.05
N LEU A 365 -18.03 -9.34 5.33
CA LEU A 365 -18.10 -9.99 4.01
C LEU A 365 -18.21 -8.95 2.87
N LEU A 366 -17.64 -9.31 1.71
CA LEU A 366 -17.57 -8.46 0.52
C LEU A 366 -18.59 -8.91 -0.53
N MET A 367 -19.87 -8.61 -0.29
CA MET A 367 -20.95 -8.94 -1.23
C MET A 367 -20.69 -8.26 -2.57
N ASN A 368 -20.70 -9.03 -3.65
CA ASN A 368 -20.28 -8.53 -4.96
C ASN A 368 -21.27 -8.87 -6.07
N VAL A 369 -21.06 -8.25 -7.23
CA VAL A 369 -21.73 -8.61 -8.47
C VAL A 369 -20.73 -8.61 -9.61
N ARG A 370 -20.85 -9.62 -10.46
CA ARG A 370 -19.98 -9.84 -11.59
C ARG A 370 -20.46 -9.04 -12.81
N MET A 371 -19.61 -8.13 -13.27
CA MET A 371 -19.84 -7.14 -14.33
C MET A 371 -18.70 -7.18 -15.36
N VAL A 372 -18.21 -8.38 -15.70
CA VAL A 372 -16.97 -8.55 -16.47
C VAL A 372 -16.98 -7.88 -17.84
N ASN A 373 -18.15 -7.74 -18.47
CA ASN A 373 -18.32 -7.12 -19.77
C ASN A 373 -18.81 -5.66 -19.69
N ALA A 374 -18.72 -5.02 -18.52
CA ALA A 374 -19.01 -3.59 -18.37
C ALA A 374 -18.10 -2.69 -19.21
N VAL A 375 -16.85 -3.10 -19.44
CA VAL A 375 -15.86 -2.38 -20.27
C VAL A 375 -15.64 -3.04 -21.63
N PHE A 376 -16.57 -3.90 -22.05
CA PHE A 376 -16.44 -4.74 -23.24
C PHE A 376 -16.07 -3.95 -24.49
N GLU A 377 -15.12 -4.50 -25.23
CA GLU A 377 -14.75 -4.05 -26.56
C GLU A 377 -14.47 -5.29 -27.41
N ASP A 378 -14.99 -5.34 -28.64
CA ASP A 378 -14.55 -6.35 -29.61
C ASP A 378 -13.72 -5.68 -30.69
N ALA A 379 -12.39 -5.81 -30.59
CA ALA A 379 -11.46 -5.29 -31.59
C ALA A 379 -11.51 -6.10 -32.91
N ASN A 380 -12.15 -7.27 -32.94
CA ASN A 380 -12.33 -8.04 -34.16
C ASN A 380 -13.49 -7.48 -34.99
N GLN A 381 -13.14 -6.80 -36.09
CA GLN A 381 -14.10 -6.19 -37.01
C GLN A 381 -15.11 -7.18 -37.61
N LYS A 382 -14.80 -8.48 -37.66
CA LYS A 382 -15.68 -9.52 -38.22
C LYS A 382 -16.79 -9.93 -37.27
N THR A 383 -16.53 -9.87 -35.97
CA THR A 383 -17.45 -10.37 -34.93
C THR A 383 -18.08 -9.23 -34.12
N ARG A 384 -17.46 -8.05 -34.11
CA ARG A 384 -17.96 -6.87 -33.39
C ARG A 384 -19.42 -6.58 -33.76
N PRO A 385 -20.34 -6.48 -32.78
CA PRO A 385 -21.73 -6.17 -33.06
C PRO A 385 -21.85 -4.80 -33.74
N LYS A 386 -22.65 -4.72 -34.80
CA LYS A 386 -22.82 -3.48 -35.56
C LYS A 386 -23.39 -2.38 -34.66
N GLY A 387 -22.75 -1.21 -34.67
CA GLY A 387 -23.19 -0.06 -33.90
C GLY A 387 -22.90 -0.15 -32.39
N PHE A 388 -22.18 -1.16 -31.92
CA PHE A 388 -21.79 -1.25 -30.52
C PHE A 388 -20.75 -0.17 -30.17
N ASP A 389 -21.02 0.56 -29.10
CA ASP A 389 -20.17 1.60 -28.55
C ASP A 389 -19.66 1.16 -27.15
N PRO A 390 -18.36 0.84 -27.01
CA PRO A 390 -17.75 0.46 -25.74
C PRO A 390 -17.88 1.52 -24.64
N ASP A 391 -17.84 2.81 -25.01
CA ASP A 391 -17.96 3.90 -24.05
C ASP A 391 -19.40 4.03 -23.56
N ALA A 392 -20.38 3.95 -24.46
CA ALA A 392 -21.79 3.98 -24.08
C ALA A 392 -22.18 2.79 -23.18
N ASN A 393 -21.64 1.60 -23.47
CA ASN A 393 -21.83 0.42 -22.60
C ASN A 393 -21.26 0.67 -21.20
N THR A 394 -20.03 1.19 -21.12
CA THR A 394 -19.39 1.52 -19.84
C THR A 394 -20.23 2.54 -19.09
N GLU A 395 -20.63 3.65 -19.73
CA GLU A 395 -21.46 4.70 -19.12
C GLU A 395 -22.79 4.17 -18.57
N SER A 396 -23.43 3.24 -19.28
CA SER A 396 -24.69 2.64 -18.80
C SER A 396 -24.50 1.87 -17.49
N PHE A 397 -23.34 1.22 -17.29
CA PHE A 397 -23.00 0.60 -16.01
C PHE A 397 -22.67 1.64 -14.93
N LEU A 398 -21.85 2.65 -15.25
CA LEU A 398 -21.44 3.68 -14.29
C LEU A 398 -22.68 4.36 -13.65
N ALA A 399 -23.70 4.63 -14.46
CA ALA A 399 -24.94 5.25 -14.02
C ALA A 399 -25.70 4.44 -12.96
N GLN A 400 -25.51 3.11 -12.90
CA GLN A 400 -26.23 2.22 -12.00
C GLN A 400 -25.44 1.78 -10.77
N ILE A 401 -24.13 2.04 -10.73
CA ILE A 401 -23.27 1.71 -9.57
C ILE A 401 -23.89 2.16 -8.24
N PRO A 402 -24.40 3.40 -8.08
CA PRO A 402 -25.01 3.83 -6.83
C PRO A 402 -26.22 2.98 -6.40
N ASP A 403 -27.05 2.54 -7.35
CA ASP A 403 -28.24 1.75 -7.04
C ASP A 403 -27.87 0.33 -6.58
N TYR A 404 -26.90 -0.32 -7.22
CA TYR A 404 -26.37 -1.61 -6.75
C TYR A 404 -25.81 -1.50 -5.32
N VAL A 405 -25.04 -0.45 -5.03
CA VAL A 405 -24.46 -0.24 -3.69
C VAL A 405 -25.55 0.01 -2.64
N ALA A 406 -26.60 0.76 -2.99
CA ALA A 406 -27.77 0.99 -2.14
C ALA A 406 -28.55 -0.31 -1.81
N HIS A 407 -28.33 -1.37 -2.60
CA HIS A 407 -28.91 -2.70 -2.40
C HIS A 407 -27.90 -3.73 -1.84
N GLY A 408 -26.83 -3.26 -1.19
CA GLY A 408 -25.95 -4.10 -0.40
C GLY A 408 -24.68 -4.55 -1.10
N ILE A 409 -24.47 -4.17 -2.37
CA ILE A 409 -23.21 -4.45 -3.06
C ILE A 409 -22.07 -3.64 -2.43
N ARG A 410 -20.92 -4.29 -2.23
CA ARG A 410 -19.69 -3.71 -1.69
C ARG A 410 -18.50 -3.85 -2.63
N ALA A 411 -18.59 -4.73 -3.63
CA ALA A 411 -17.60 -4.82 -4.70
C ALA A 411 -18.22 -5.15 -6.06
N PHE A 412 -17.54 -4.77 -7.13
CA PHE A 412 -17.86 -5.18 -8.49
C PHE A 412 -16.70 -5.98 -9.08
N THR A 413 -17.03 -7.05 -9.80
CA THR A 413 -16.01 -7.84 -10.51
C THR A 413 -15.98 -7.43 -11.97
N VAL A 414 -14.84 -6.91 -12.43
CA VAL A 414 -14.62 -6.38 -13.78
C VAL A 414 -13.34 -7.01 -14.32
N PHE A 415 -13.25 -7.25 -15.63
CA PHE A 415 -12.14 -8.02 -16.20
C PHE A 415 -11.41 -7.27 -17.32
N LEU A 416 -10.08 -7.37 -17.30
CA LEU A 416 -9.19 -6.89 -18.36
C LEU A 416 -9.28 -7.74 -19.64
N GLN A 417 -9.84 -8.94 -19.56
CA GLN A 417 -10.18 -9.78 -20.72
C GLN A 417 -11.68 -10.08 -20.84
N GLY A 418 -12.51 -9.30 -20.14
CA GLY A 418 -13.95 -9.54 -19.94
C GLY A 418 -14.33 -11.01 -19.71
N GLY A 419 -15.46 -11.41 -20.30
CA GLY A 419 -15.89 -12.80 -20.38
C GLY A 419 -16.60 -13.11 -21.69
N MET A 420 -17.08 -14.34 -21.87
CA MET A 420 -17.79 -14.80 -23.06
C MET A 420 -18.98 -13.90 -23.46
N PRO A 421 -18.95 -13.13 -24.57
CA PRO A 421 -20.00 -12.17 -24.94
C PRO A 421 -21.24 -12.82 -25.59
N GLY A 422 -21.31 -14.15 -25.63
CA GLY A 422 -22.39 -14.91 -26.28
C GLY A 422 -22.07 -15.35 -27.72
N TYR A 423 -20.86 -15.05 -28.21
CA TYR A 423 -20.33 -15.53 -29.48
C TYR A 423 -18.81 -15.72 -29.41
N GLU A 424 -18.27 -16.55 -30.30
CA GLU A 424 -16.83 -16.87 -30.35
C GLU A 424 -16.05 -15.90 -31.24
N GLY A 425 -14.75 -15.79 -30.99
CA GLY A 425 -13.82 -15.00 -31.82
C GLY A 425 -13.77 -13.50 -31.51
N ALA A 426 -14.44 -13.04 -30.45
CA ALA A 426 -14.27 -11.68 -29.95
C ALA A 426 -12.82 -11.43 -29.52
N ILE A 427 -12.31 -10.22 -29.74
CA ILE A 427 -11.04 -9.75 -29.19
C ILE A 427 -11.35 -8.66 -28.16
N ASN A 428 -11.57 -9.09 -26.91
CA ASN A 428 -11.86 -8.26 -25.75
C ASN A 428 -10.74 -8.40 -24.72
N SER A 429 -9.68 -7.61 -24.92
CA SER A 429 -8.49 -7.66 -24.06
C SER A 429 -7.83 -6.31 -23.92
N ALA A 430 -7.48 -5.97 -22.68
CA ALA A 430 -6.62 -4.85 -22.31
C ALA A 430 -5.14 -5.16 -22.57
N PHE A 431 -4.77 -6.41 -22.87
CA PHE A 431 -3.39 -6.80 -23.10
C PHE A 431 -3.05 -6.83 -24.59
N THR A 432 -1.85 -6.38 -24.93
CA THR A 432 -1.18 -6.69 -26.21
C THR A 432 -0.57 -8.10 -26.17
N PRO A 433 -0.11 -8.66 -27.30
CA PRO A 433 0.51 -9.99 -27.31
C PRO A 433 1.75 -10.16 -26.43
N ASP A 434 2.40 -9.06 -26.05
CA ASP A 434 3.57 -9.03 -25.18
C ASP A 434 3.22 -8.89 -23.69
N GLY A 435 1.94 -8.73 -23.35
CA GLY A 435 1.50 -8.46 -21.97
C GLY A 435 1.58 -6.98 -21.58
N GLU A 436 1.82 -6.08 -22.53
CA GLU A 436 1.67 -4.64 -22.31
C GLU A 436 0.20 -4.24 -22.24
N LEU A 437 -0.10 -3.16 -21.51
CA LEU A 437 -1.47 -2.70 -21.31
C LEU A 437 -1.87 -1.66 -22.37
N ARG A 438 -3.10 -1.78 -22.87
CA ARG A 438 -3.73 -0.87 -23.84
C ARG A 438 -4.34 0.33 -23.12
N PRO A 439 -3.81 1.56 -23.30
CA PRO A 439 -4.25 2.73 -22.54
C PRO A 439 -5.73 3.08 -22.70
N GLU A 440 -6.29 2.95 -23.91
CA GLU A 440 -7.69 3.25 -24.21
C GLU A 440 -8.66 2.30 -23.49
N TYR A 441 -8.28 1.03 -23.35
CA TYR A 441 -9.07 0.05 -22.61
C TYR A 441 -9.00 0.36 -21.11
N LEU A 442 -7.81 0.63 -20.60
CA LEU A 442 -7.60 0.98 -19.19
C LEU A 442 -8.30 2.27 -18.78
N ALA A 443 -8.47 3.24 -19.69
CA ALA A 443 -9.22 4.45 -19.39
C ALA A 443 -10.68 4.15 -19.02
N ARG A 444 -11.32 3.16 -19.66
CA ARG A 444 -12.67 2.71 -19.29
C ARG A 444 -12.68 1.93 -17.98
N VAL A 445 -11.69 1.07 -17.76
CA VAL A 445 -11.53 0.32 -16.49
C VAL A 445 -11.33 1.28 -15.32
N GLU A 446 -10.51 2.31 -15.48
CA GLU A 446 -10.27 3.34 -14.47
C GLU A 446 -11.55 4.12 -14.15
N ARG A 447 -12.34 4.49 -15.16
CA ARG A 447 -13.67 5.13 -14.96
C ARG A 447 -14.58 4.26 -14.10
N VAL A 448 -14.61 2.95 -14.32
CA VAL A 448 -15.38 2.01 -13.49
C VAL A 448 -14.85 1.97 -12.05
N ILE A 449 -13.54 1.84 -11.86
CA ILE A 449 -12.92 1.79 -10.54
C ILE A 449 -13.17 3.09 -9.75
N ARG A 450 -13.12 4.25 -10.43
CA ARG A 450 -13.38 5.56 -9.82
C ARG A 450 -14.87 5.79 -9.53
N ALA A 451 -15.79 5.30 -10.36
CA ALA A 451 -17.21 5.34 -10.04
C ALA A 451 -17.56 4.43 -8.85
N ALA A 452 -16.95 3.25 -8.75
CA ALA A 452 -17.07 2.39 -7.57
C ALA A 452 -16.49 3.09 -6.33
N ASP A 453 -15.35 3.77 -6.45
CA ASP A 453 -14.75 4.59 -5.39
C ASP A 453 -15.71 5.67 -4.88
N GLU A 454 -16.32 6.44 -5.80
CA GLU A 454 -17.30 7.48 -5.46
C GLU A 454 -18.53 6.93 -4.72
N ALA A 455 -18.94 5.70 -5.06
CA ALA A 455 -20.03 5.01 -4.40
C ALA A 455 -19.63 4.30 -3.10
N GLY A 456 -18.35 4.31 -2.70
CA GLY A 456 -17.89 3.64 -1.49
C GLY A 456 -17.69 2.12 -1.65
N ALA A 457 -17.43 1.64 -2.86
CA ALA A 457 -17.28 0.23 -3.21
C ALA A 457 -15.87 -0.11 -3.73
N ALA A 458 -15.52 -1.39 -3.60
CA ALA A 458 -14.29 -1.97 -4.13
C ALA A 458 -14.47 -2.56 -5.55
N VAL A 459 -13.36 -2.91 -6.19
CA VAL A 459 -13.34 -3.66 -7.44
C VAL A 459 -12.45 -4.90 -7.30
N ILE A 460 -12.98 -6.06 -7.70
CA ILE A 460 -12.17 -7.27 -7.95
C ILE A 460 -11.84 -7.24 -9.45
N LEU A 461 -10.61 -6.89 -9.78
CA LEU A 461 -10.15 -6.74 -11.16
C LEU A 461 -9.55 -8.06 -11.65
N GLY A 462 -10.25 -8.72 -12.55
CA GLY A 462 -9.80 -9.94 -13.22
C GLY A 462 -8.79 -9.66 -14.33
N CYS A 463 -7.73 -10.47 -14.43
CA CYS A 463 -6.73 -10.38 -15.49
C CYS A 463 -7.08 -11.29 -16.67
N TYR A 464 -7.01 -12.61 -16.49
CA TYR A 464 -7.03 -13.55 -17.61
C TYR A 464 -8.29 -14.41 -17.70
N TYR A 465 -8.73 -14.62 -18.94
CA TYR A 465 -9.91 -15.41 -19.28
C TYR A 465 -9.59 -16.42 -20.40
N GLN A 466 -10.06 -17.67 -20.26
CA GLN A 466 -9.71 -18.83 -21.10
C GLN A 466 -10.04 -18.74 -22.60
N ARG A 467 -10.75 -17.69 -23.05
CA ARG A 467 -11.01 -17.41 -24.48
C ARG A 467 -10.20 -16.23 -25.03
N GLN A 468 -9.41 -15.59 -24.18
CA GLN A 468 -8.71 -14.36 -24.50
C GLN A 468 -7.21 -14.46 -24.17
N ASP A 469 -6.78 -15.46 -23.39
CA ASP A 469 -5.37 -15.68 -23.11
C ASP A 469 -4.57 -16.00 -24.38
N GLN A 470 -5.22 -16.50 -25.44
CA GLN A 470 -4.66 -16.74 -26.77
C GLN A 470 -4.14 -15.46 -27.47
N ILE A 471 -4.54 -14.28 -26.97
CA ILE A 471 -3.98 -13.01 -27.43
C ILE A 471 -2.51 -12.89 -27.00
N LEU A 472 -2.15 -13.45 -25.84
CA LEU A 472 -0.80 -13.43 -25.30
C LEU A 472 0.06 -14.47 -26.01
N ARG A 473 1.28 -14.06 -26.37
CA ARG A 473 2.19 -14.90 -27.17
C ARG A 473 2.64 -16.16 -26.43
N ASP A 474 2.99 -16.00 -25.15
CA ASP A 474 3.62 -17.04 -24.35
C ASP A 474 3.52 -16.73 -22.84
N ALA A 475 4.08 -17.62 -22.02
CA ALA A 475 4.09 -17.48 -20.57
C ALA A 475 4.92 -16.28 -20.07
N THR A 476 5.83 -15.72 -20.87
CA THR A 476 6.53 -14.47 -20.52
C THR A 476 5.56 -13.30 -20.64
N ALA A 477 4.75 -13.26 -21.70
CA ALA A 477 3.70 -12.25 -21.87
C ALA A 477 2.64 -12.33 -20.74
N VAL A 478 2.27 -13.53 -20.28
CA VAL A 478 1.39 -13.70 -19.11
C VAL A 478 2.02 -13.08 -17.85
N ARG A 479 3.29 -13.36 -17.56
CA ARG A 479 3.98 -12.76 -16.40
C ARG A 479 4.09 -11.24 -16.53
N ALA A 480 4.41 -10.74 -17.73
CA ALA A 480 4.49 -9.32 -18.01
C ALA A 480 3.15 -8.63 -17.75
N GLY A 481 2.03 -9.21 -18.19
CA GLY A 481 0.71 -8.65 -17.93
C GLY A 481 0.33 -8.60 -16.45
N VAL A 482 0.72 -9.59 -15.64
CA VAL A 482 0.55 -9.54 -14.17
C VAL A 482 1.35 -8.38 -13.56
N VAL A 483 2.63 -8.28 -13.91
CA VAL A 483 3.52 -7.22 -13.42
C VAL A 483 3.01 -5.85 -13.82
N ASN A 484 2.62 -5.69 -15.08
CA ASN A 484 2.11 -4.43 -15.62
C ASN A 484 0.78 -4.05 -14.97
N THR A 485 -0.12 -5.00 -14.74
CA THR A 485 -1.41 -4.74 -14.07
C THR A 485 -1.22 -4.30 -12.62
N ALA A 486 -0.40 -5.01 -11.85
CA ALA A 486 -0.12 -4.65 -10.46
C ALA A 486 0.52 -3.25 -10.36
N ARG A 487 1.50 -2.95 -11.23
CA ARG A 487 2.13 -1.63 -11.33
C ARG A 487 1.14 -0.55 -11.72
N TRP A 488 0.24 -0.82 -12.67
CA TRP A 488 -0.78 0.13 -13.09
C TRP A 488 -1.72 0.49 -11.92
N VAL A 489 -2.24 -0.50 -11.19
CA VAL A 489 -3.07 -0.29 -10.00
C VAL A 489 -2.36 0.60 -8.97
N ARG A 490 -1.09 0.32 -8.68
CA ARG A 490 -0.27 1.14 -7.77
C ARG A 490 -0.06 2.55 -8.29
N ASN A 491 0.39 2.70 -9.54
CA ASN A 491 0.78 3.99 -10.12
C ASN A 491 -0.42 4.94 -10.30
N GLN A 492 -1.62 4.41 -10.54
CA GLN A 492 -2.86 5.19 -10.56
C GLN A 492 -3.43 5.49 -9.16
N GLY A 493 -2.84 4.89 -8.11
CA GLY A 493 -3.26 5.06 -6.72
C GLY A 493 -4.63 4.45 -6.43
N LEU A 494 -4.97 3.31 -7.05
CA LEU A 494 -6.28 2.66 -6.93
C LEU A 494 -6.31 1.75 -5.69
N ALA A 495 -6.58 2.35 -4.53
CA ALA A 495 -6.53 1.66 -3.24
C ALA A 495 -7.77 0.78 -2.96
N ASN A 496 -8.84 0.91 -3.74
CA ASN A 496 -10.07 0.10 -3.65
C ASN A 496 -10.06 -1.18 -4.53
N VAL A 497 -8.91 -1.60 -5.05
CA VAL A 497 -8.78 -2.74 -5.98
C VAL A 497 -8.17 -3.98 -5.29
N ALA A 498 -8.76 -5.15 -5.55
CA ALA A 498 -8.13 -6.47 -5.40
C ALA A 498 -7.99 -7.12 -6.78
N LEU A 499 -7.04 -8.05 -6.94
CA LEU A 499 -6.79 -8.73 -8.22
C LEU A 499 -7.28 -10.18 -8.21
N GLU A 500 -7.86 -10.59 -9.33
CA GLU A 500 -8.10 -11.99 -9.69
C GLU A 500 -7.25 -12.33 -10.92
N LEU A 501 -6.24 -13.19 -10.78
CA LEU A 501 -5.28 -13.38 -11.87
C LEU A 501 -5.80 -14.30 -12.98
N ALA A 502 -6.46 -15.40 -12.62
CA ALA A 502 -7.00 -16.36 -13.58
C ALA A 502 -8.41 -16.74 -13.18
N ASN A 503 -9.38 -16.47 -14.07
CA ASN A 503 -10.76 -16.87 -13.89
C ASN A 503 -10.93 -18.36 -14.20
N GLU A 504 -11.48 -19.10 -13.24
CA GLU A 504 -11.82 -20.52 -13.38
C GLU A 504 -10.65 -21.39 -13.85
N TYR A 505 -9.45 -21.21 -13.30
CA TYR A 505 -8.46 -22.28 -13.47
C TYR A 505 -9.03 -23.57 -12.84
N PRO A 506 -8.78 -24.77 -13.38
CA PRO A 506 -7.93 -25.15 -14.50
C PRO A 506 -8.68 -25.29 -15.84
N HIS A 507 -9.66 -24.42 -16.14
CA HIS A 507 -10.54 -24.56 -17.33
C HIS A 507 -9.75 -24.91 -18.60
N GLY A 508 -10.12 -25.99 -19.28
CA GLY A 508 -9.37 -26.56 -20.40
C GLY A 508 -9.30 -25.71 -21.67
N GLY A 509 -9.89 -24.51 -21.64
CA GLY A 509 -9.90 -23.57 -22.75
C GLY A 509 -8.74 -22.57 -22.73
N PHE A 510 -8.10 -22.36 -21.57
CA PHE A 510 -6.84 -21.62 -21.55
C PHE A 510 -5.85 -22.33 -22.48
N ASP A 511 -4.96 -21.61 -23.14
CA ASP A 511 -3.86 -22.19 -23.93
C ASP A 511 -2.60 -22.30 -23.08
N HIS A 512 -2.33 -21.27 -22.27
CA HIS A 512 -1.11 -21.17 -21.48
C HIS A 512 -1.16 -22.08 -20.23
N PRO A 513 -0.23 -23.05 -20.05
CA PRO A 513 -0.22 -23.94 -18.89
C PRO A 513 -0.13 -23.22 -17.54
N ILE A 514 0.53 -22.06 -17.49
CA ILE A 514 0.67 -21.24 -16.27
C ILE A 514 -0.67 -20.71 -15.75
N LEU A 515 -1.70 -20.62 -16.60
CA LEU A 515 -3.07 -20.24 -16.22
C LEU A 515 -3.97 -21.45 -15.94
N LYS A 516 -3.45 -22.68 -16.14
CA LYS A 516 -4.21 -23.93 -16.00
C LYS A 516 -3.80 -24.75 -14.79
N THR A 517 -2.58 -24.59 -14.28
CA THR A 517 -2.10 -25.43 -13.17
C THR A 517 -2.13 -24.66 -11.84
N PRO A 518 -2.41 -25.34 -10.71
CA PRO A 518 -2.30 -24.73 -9.38
C PRO A 518 -0.93 -24.06 -9.16
N ALA A 519 0.15 -24.74 -9.52
CA ALA A 519 1.51 -24.22 -9.40
C ALA A 519 1.76 -22.96 -10.24
N GLY A 520 1.27 -22.92 -11.48
CA GLY A 520 1.40 -21.77 -12.36
C GLY A 520 0.63 -20.56 -11.84
N VAL A 521 -0.61 -20.78 -11.38
CA VAL A 521 -1.45 -19.71 -10.81
C VAL A 521 -0.87 -19.20 -9.50
N ALA A 522 -0.38 -20.10 -8.63
CA ALA A 522 0.31 -19.73 -7.40
C ALA A 522 1.60 -18.93 -7.68
N GLU A 523 2.34 -19.27 -8.74
CA GLU A 523 3.49 -18.49 -9.21
C GLU A 523 3.08 -17.05 -9.57
N LEU A 524 1.99 -16.88 -10.34
CA LEU A 524 1.49 -15.56 -10.72
C LEU A 524 1.02 -14.74 -9.52
N ILE A 525 0.38 -15.37 -8.53
CA ILE A 525 -0.03 -14.71 -7.29
C ILE A 525 1.19 -14.17 -6.54
N ARG A 526 2.22 -15.01 -6.36
CA ARG A 526 3.47 -14.59 -5.71
C ARG A 526 4.18 -13.48 -6.50
N LEU A 527 4.16 -13.54 -7.83
CA LEU A 527 4.73 -12.51 -8.70
C LEU A 527 4.03 -11.15 -8.53
N ALA A 528 2.70 -11.12 -8.48
CA ALA A 528 1.94 -9.88 -8.24
C ALA A 528 2.31 -9.25 -6.89
N LYS A 529 2.34 -10.07 -5.82
CA LYS A 529 2.68 -9.63 -4.46
C LYS A 529 4.13 -9.17 -4.31
N ALA A 530 5.07 -9.80 -5.01
CA ALA A 530 6.46 -9.37 -5.05
C ALA A 530 6.65 -8.07 -5.85
N THR A 531 5.81 -7.84 -6.86
CA THR A 531 5.86 -6.62 -7.69
C THR A 531 5.30 -5.41 -6.94
N VAL A 532 4.21 -5.60 -6.21
CA VAL A 532 3.57 -4.58 -5.38
C VAL A 532 3.17 -5.22 -4.04
N PRO A 533 4.02 -5.13 -3.01
CA PRO A 533 3.65 -5.53 -1.66
C PRO A 533 2.34 -4.86 -1.22
N GLY A 534 1.52 -5.60 -0.48
CA GLY A 534 0.23 -5.12 0.03
C GLY A 534 -0.89 -5.01 -1.02
N ILE A 535 -0.68 -5.42 -2.27
CA ILE A 535 -1.79 -5.68 -3.20
C ILE A 535 -2.48 -7.00 -2.82
N LEU A 536 -3.82 -7.01 -2.78
CA LEU A 536 -4.60 -8.20 -2.45
C LEU A 536 -4.85 -9.01 -3.73
N VAL A 537 -4.48 -10.28 -3.73
CA VAL A 537 -4.47 -11.11 -4.94
C VAL A 537 -5.06 -12.50 -4.70
N SER A 538 -5.85 -12.98 -5.66
CA SER A 538 -6.36 -14.34 -5.70
C SER A 538 -6.48 -14.86 -7.15
N ALA A 539 -7.04 -16.06 -7.30
CA ALA A 539 -7.49 -16.66 -8.55
C ALA A 539 -8.66 -17.61 -8.24
N SER A 540 -9.61 -17.74 -9.15
CA SER A 540 -10.83 -18.54 -8.93
C SER A 540 -10.71 -19.94 -9.50
N GLY A 541 -11.20 -20.92 -8.73
CA GLY A 541 -11.45 -22.28 -9.22
C GLY A 541 -12.70 -22.36 -10.09
N VAL A 542 -12.81 -23.42 -10.91
CA VAL A 542 -14.04 -23.75 -11.65
C VAL A 542 -15.26 -23.88 -10.72
N GLY A 543 -16.47 -23.65 -11.25
CA GLY A 543 -17.79 -23.54 -10.59
C GLY A 543 -18.31 -24.65 -9.66
N ASN A 544 -17.44 -25.46 -9.04
CA ASN A 544 -17.77 -26.55 -8.13
C ASN A 544 -17.55 -26.22 -6.63
N GLY A 545 -17.20 -24.97 -6.32
CA GLY A 545 -16.96 -24.49 -4.96
C GLY A 545 -15.68 -25.00 -4.30
N LYS A 546 -14.70 -25.46 -5.08
CA LYS A 546 -13.40 -25.93 -4.57
C LYS A 546 -12.26 -25.05 -5.09
N CYS A 547 -11.14 -25.08 -4.37
CA CYS A 547 -9.89 -24.44 -4.75
C CYS A 547 -8.74 -25.32 -4.29
N ASP A 548 -7.67 -25.38 -5.08
CA ASP A 548 -6.49 -26.20 -4.79
C ASP A 548 -5.66 -25.60 -3.66
N ASP A 549 -5.06 -26.48 -2.84
CA ASP A 549 -4.29 -26.11 -1.64
C ASP A 549 -3.18 -25.10 -1.97
N GLU A 550 -2.43 -25.35 -3.04
CA GLU A 550 -1.32 -24.48 -3.45
C GLU A 550 -1.77 -23.05 -3.81
N VAL A 551 -2.94 -22.90 -4.42
CA VAL A 551 -3.51 -21.58 -4.75
C VAL A 551 -4.08 -20.93 -3.50
N CYS A 552 -4.80 -21.69 -2.66
CA CYS A 552 -5.30 -21.20 -1.38
C CYS A 552 -4.18 -20.70 -0.48
N GLU A 553 -3.02 -21.37 -0.45
CA GLU A 553 -1.85 -20.99 0.33
C GLU A 553 -1.19 -19.71 -0.21
N ALA A 554 -1.09 -19.55 -1.54
CA ALA A 554 -0.49 -18.38 -2.16
C ALA A 554 -1.36 -17.10 -2.07
N ALA A 555 -2.67 -17.24 -2.23
CA ALA A 555 -3.63 -16.13 -2.32
C ALA A 555 -3.79 -15.35 -1.00
N ASP A 556 -4.21 -14.08 -1.05
CA ASP A 556 -4.56 -13.31 0.15
C ASP A 556 -5.98 -13.62 0.65
N PHE A 557 -6.87 -14.02 -0.26
CA PHE A 557 -8.23 -14.48 -0.01
C PHE A 557 -8.55 -15.65 -0.94
N VAL A 558 -9.46 -16.54 -0.57
CA VAL A 558 -9.84 -17.68 -1.40
C VAL A 558 -11.04 -17.30 -2.26
N LEU A 559 -10.89 -17.46 -3.57
CA LEU A 559 -11.91 -17.15 -4.55
C LEU A 559 -12.46 -18.46 -5.16
N VAL A 560 -13.78 -18.61 -5.16
CA VAL A 560 -14.47 -19.79 -5.70
C VAL A 560 -15.70 -19.39 -6.50
N HIS A 561 -16.15 -20.27 -7.39
CA HIS A 561 -17.41 -20.10 -8.13
C HIS A 561 -18.40 -21.18 -7.70
N PHE A 562 -19.69 -20.85 -7.65
CA PHE A 562 -20.76 -21.77 -7.26
C PHE A 562 -21.73 -22.14 -8.38
N ASN A 563 -21.48 -21.71 -9.63
CA ASN A 563 -22.31 -21.99 -10.81
C ASN A 563 -22.90 -23.42 -10.85
N GLY A 564 -22.06 -24.45 -10.68
CA GLY A 564 -22.45 -25.86 -10.69
C GLY A 564 -22.63 -26.50 -9.31
N THR A 565 -22.61 -25.71 -8.24
CA THR A 565 -22.74 -26.19 -6.85
C THR A 565 -24.19 -26.06 -6.39
N PRO A 566 -24.88 -27.17 -6.06
CA PRO A 566 -26.22 -27.11 -5.47
C PRO A 566 -26.23 -26.32 -4.16
N VAL A 567 -27.31 -25.57 -3.91
CA VAL A 567 -27.42 -24.63 -2.78
C VAL A 567 -27.15 -25.34 -1.44
N GLU A 568 -27.67 -26.54 -1.26
CA GLU A 568 -27.51 -27.37 -0.07
C GLU A 568 -26.07 -27.85 0.18
N GLN A 569 -25.20 -27.83 -0.84
CA GLN A 569 -23.80 -28.21 -0.71
C GLN A 569 -22.88 -27.03 -0.41
N ILE A 570 -23.34 -25.79 -0.61
CA ILE A 570 -22.54 -24.58 -0.39
C ILE A 570 -21.94 -24.53 1.02
N PRO A 571 -22.69 -24.75 2.13
CA PRO A 571 -22.10 -24.70 3.47
C PRO A 571 -20.93 -25.69 3.67
N ALA A 572 -21.06 -26.91 3.13
CA ALA A 572 -19.99 -27.90 3.22
C ALA A 572 -18.75 -27.54 2.39
N ARG A 573 -18.94 -26.87 1.24
CA ARG A 573 -17.83 -26.32 0.44
C ARG A 573 -17.09 -25.22 1.18
N VAL A 574 -17.83 -24.29 1.77
CA VAL A 574 -17.27 -23.18 2.56
C VAL A 574 -16.52 -23.73 3.77
N GLU A 575 -17.10 -24.68 4.51
CA GLU A 575 -16.47 -25.28 5.69
C GLU A 575 -15.12 -25.94 5.36
N ALA A 576 -15.03 -26.65 4.24
CA ALA A 576 -13.78 -27.28 3.81
C ALA A 576 -12.64 -26.27 3.55
N LEU A 577 -12.98 -25.03 3.16
CA LEU A 577 -12.00 -23.97 2.85
C LEU A 577 -11.61 -23.13 4.07
N LYS A 578 -12.37 -23.16 5.17
CA LYS A 578 -12.05 -22.41 6.40
C LYS A 578 -10.69 -22.78 7.00
N ARG A 579 -10.18 -23.98 6.72
CA ARG A 579 -8.86 -24.45 7.17
C ARG A 579 -7.70 -23.53 6.78
N TYR A 580 -7.86 -22.70 5.76
CA TYR A 580 -6.82 -21.75 5.33
C TYR A 580 -6.78 -20.46 6.15
N GLY A 581 -7.80 -20.18 6.98
CA GLY A 581 -7.85 -18.97 7.81
C GLY A 581 -7.93 -17.66 6.99
N LYS A 582 -8.43 -17.73 5.76
CA LYS A 582 -8.52 -16.60 4.81
C LYS A 582 -9.97 -16.24 4.52
N ALA A 583 -10.20 -15.00 4.10
CA ALA A 583 -11.52 -14.58 3.64
C ALA A 583 -11.96 -15.44 2.45
N LEU A 584 -13.22 -15.87 2.47
CA LEU A 584 -13.83 -16.67 1.42
C LEU A 584 -14.78 -15.78 0.60
N VAL A 585 -14.60 -15.79 -0.71
CA VAL A 585 -15.44 -15.05 -1.65
C VAL A 585 -15.90 -15.99 -2.75
N CYS A 586 -17.21 -16.19 -2.86
CA CYS A 586 -17.80 -16.63 -4.11
C CYS A 586 -17.90 -15.41 -5.05
N ASN A 587 -17.13 -15.41 -6.14
CA ASN A 587 -17.10 -14.28 -7.08
C ASN A 587 -18.13 -14.40 -8.21
N GLU A 588 -18.70 -15.59 -8.38
CA GLU A 588 -19.56 -15.91 -9.50
C GLU A 588 -20.53 -17.02 -9.13
N ASP A 589 -21.82 -16.71 -9.21
CA ASP A 589 -22.89 -17.68 -9.10
C ASP A 589 -24.08 -17.32 -10.01
N ASP A 590 -24.24 -18.06 -11.11
CA ASP A 590 -25.29 -17.90 -12.12
C ASP A 590 -26.41 -18.93 -11.95
N LYS A 591 -27.20 -18.77 -10.88
CA LYS A 591 -28.43 -19.55 -10.64
C LYS A 591 -29.68 -18.75 -11.00
N ASN A 592 -30.83 -19.44 -11.01
CA ASN A 592 -32.11 -18.75 -11.06
C ASN A 592 -32.30 -17.86 -9.80
N SER A 593 -33.14 -16.84 -9.90
CA SER A 593 -33.28 -15.80 -8.87
C SER A 593 -33.58 -16.34 -7.47
N ALA A 594 -34.45 -17.35 -7.34
CA ALA A 594 -34.80 -17.92 -6.04
C ALA A 594 -33.63 -18.70 -5.43
N ASP A 595 -32.95 -19.50 -6.22
CA ASP A 595 -31.78 -20.26 -5.76
C ASP A 595 -30.57 -19.37 -5.51
N SER A 596 -30.37 -18.30 -6.29
CA SER A 596 -29.34 -17.28 -6.03
C SER A 596 -29.56 -16.57 -4.70
N ALA A 597 -30.80 -16.16 -4.40
CA ALA A 597 -31.10 -15.56 -3.10
C ALA A 597 -30.83 -16.52 -1.94
N ARG A 598 -31.19 -17.80 -2.08
CA ARG A 598 -30.88 -18.84 -1.10
C ARG A 598 -29.38 -19.12 -1.01
N ALA A 599 -28.66 -19.14 -2.13
CA ALA A 599 -27.22 -19.33 -2.18
C ALA A 599 -26.48 -18.21 -1.44
N ALA A 600 -26.90 -16.95 -1.63
CA ALA A 600 -26.38 -15.81 -0.88
C ALA A 600 -26.59 -15.97 0.63
N GLU A 601 -27.80 -16.36 1.04
CA GLU A 601 -28.15 -16.55 2.46
C GLU A 601 -27.31 -17.66 3.11
N VAL A 602 -27.21 -18.84 2.49
CA VAL A 602 -26.43 -19.95 3.06
C VAL A 602 -24.92 -19.70 3.01
N SER A 603 -24.43 -18.93 2.02
CA SER A 603 -23.02 -18.50 1.94
C SER A 603 -22.68 -17.56 3.10
N VAL A 604 -23.52 -16.53 3.32
CA VAL A 604 -23.33 -15.58 4.43
C VAL A 604 -23.38 -16.30 5.77
N ALA A 605 -24.36 -17.19 5.98
CA ALA A 605 -24.45 -17.99 7.21
C ALA A 605 -23.22 -18.88 7.45
N ALA A 606 -22.54 -19.31 6.37
CA ALA A 606 -21.31 -20.10 6.46
C ALA A 606 -20.04 -19.23 6.61
N GLY A 607 -20.14 -17.90 6.53
CA GLY A 607 -19.00 -16.97 6.59
C GLY A 607 -18.31 -16.74 5.24
N CYS A 608 -19.03 -16.88 4.12
CA CYS A 608 -18.52 -16.67 2.77
C CYS A 608 -19.22 -15.48 2.11
N SER A 609 -18.43 -14.56 1.54
CA SER A 609 -18.96 -13.50 0.68
C SER A 609 -19.58 -14.13 -0.56
N TRP A 610 -20.63 -13.53 -1.13
CA TRP A 610 -21.30 -14.10 -2.29
C TRP A 610 -21.47 -13.07 -3.41
N GLY A 611 -21.34 -13.55 -4.65
CA GLY A 611 -21.27 -12.77 -5.87
C GLY A 611 -22.31 -13.21 -6.88
N LEU A 612 -23.17 -12.28 -7.31
CA LEU A 612 -24.17 -12.58 -8.33
C LEU A 612 -23.54 -12.55 -9.74
N MET A 613 -23.84 -13.55 -10.56
CA MET A 613 -23.76 -13.46 -12.02
C MET A 613 -25.15 -13.60 -12.63
N ARG A 614 -25.45 -12.79 -13.65
CA ARG A 614 -26.70 -12.88 -14.43
C ARG A 614 -26.36 -12.94 -15.89
N SER A 615 -26.05 -14.15 -16.38
CA SER A 615 -25.52 -14.30 -17.73
C SER A 615 -26.41 -13.71 -18.82
N GLY A 616 -27.72 -13.92 -18.71
CA GLY A 616 -28.72 -13.37 -19.62
C GLY A 616 -28.88 -11.85 -19.59
N VAL A 617 -28.25 -11.14 -18.66
CA VAL A 617 -28.38 -9.68 -18.50
C VAL A 617 -27.06 -8.97 -18.80
N ASN A 618 -25.97 -9.39 -18.15
CA ASN A 618 -24.71 -8.64 -18.13
C ASN A 618 -23.50 -9.41 -18.70
N GLN A 619 -23.71 -10.65 -19.17
CA GLN A 619 -22.63 -11.46 -19.76
C GLN A 619 -22.69 -11.54 -21.28
N TYR A 620 -23.89 -11.62 -21.88
CA TYR A 620 -24.07 -11.78 -23.32
C TYR A 620 -24.55 -10.48 -23.98
N VAL A 621 -24.12 -10.24 -25.22
CA VAL A 621 -24.58 -9.09 -26.02
C VAL A 621 -26.06 -9.27 -26.39
N SER A 622 -26.91 -8.25 -26.26
CA SER A 622 -26.64 -6.91 -25.70
C SER A 622 -26.61 -6.91 -24.18
N PHE A 623 -25.61 -6.25 -23.59
CA PHE A 623 -25.51 -6.08 -22.15
C PHE A 623 -26.51 -5.06 -21.65
N ALA A 624 -27.05 -5.29 -20.45
CA ALA A 624 -27.86 -4.33 -19.72
C ALA A 624 -27.37 -4.22 -18.27
N PHE A 625 -27.49 -3.02 -17.72
CA PHE A 625 -27.23 -2.70 -16.32
C PHE A 625 -28.41 -1.86 -15.85
N ASN A 626 -29.26 -2.40 -14.97
CA ASN A 626 -30.47 -1.73 -14.48
C ASN A 626 -30.52 -1.64 -12.96
N GLY A 627 -29.36 -1.73 -12.29
CA GLY A 627 -29.31 -1.70 -10.84
C GLY A 627 -30.02 -2.90 -10.23
N ALA A 628 -30.73 -2.69 -9.13
CA ALA A 628 -31.50 -3.74 -8.46
C ALA A 628 -32.62 -4.34 -9.33
N ALA A 629 -33.02 -3.67 -10.42
CA ALA A 629 -34.02 -4.19 -11.35
C ALA A 629 -33.52 -5.38 -12.19
N ASP A 630 -32.20 -5.63 -12.24
CA ASP A 630 -31.64 -6.80 -12.94
C ASP A 630 -32.07 -8.13 -12.29
N ASP A 631 -32.26 -8.13 -10.96
CA ASP A 631 -32.85 -9.24 -10.21
C ASP A 631 -33.42 -8.76 -8.85
N PRO A 632 -34.67 -8.26 -8.81
CA PRO A 632 -35.25 -7.69 -7.60
C PRO A 632 -35.28 -8.67 -6.41
N VAL A 633 -35.36 -9.98 -6.67
CA VAL A 633 -35.38 -11.01 -5.63
C VAL A 633 -34.01 -11.12 -4.97
N VAL A 634 -32.95 -11.21 -5.78
CA VAL A 634 -31.58 -11.33 -5.26
C VAL A 634 -31.14 -10.04 -4.58
N TYR A 635 -31.34 -8.87 -5.20
CA TYR A 635 -30.94 -7.60 -4.60
C TYR A 635 -31.75 -7.26 -3.35
N GLY A 636 -33.03 -7.65 -3.29
CA GLY A 636 -33.82 -7.59 -2.06
C GLY A 636 -33.20 -8.42 -0.93
N LYS A 637 -32.75 -9.64 -1.23
CA LYS A 637 -32.06 -10.51 -0.26
C LYS A 637 -30.68 -9.96 0.13
N LEU A 638 -29.89 -9.46 -0.81
CA LEU A 638 -28.58 -8.85 -0.50
C LEU A 638 -28.73 -7.64 0.42
N LYS A 639 -29.72 -6.78 0.19
CA LYS A 639 -30.04 -5.67 1.07
C LYS A 639 -30.41 -6.13 2.48
N GLU A 640 -31.22 -7.19 2.60
CA GLU A 640 -31.55 -7.80 3.90
C GLU A 640 -30.30 -8.33 4.63
N LEU A 641 -29.39 -9.01 3.92
CA LEU A 641 -28.20 -9.61 4.52
C LEU A 641 -27.15 -8.57 4.96
N THR A 642 -27.15 -7.39 4.34
CA THR A 642 -26.10 -6.37 4.50
C THR A 642 -26.53 -5.13 5.28
N SER A 643 -27.80 -5.08 5.69
CA SER A 643 -28.35 -4.02 6.54
C SER A 643 -28.52 -4.52 7.99
N PRO A 644 -28.21 -3.70 9.02
CA PRO A 644 -28.42 -4.03 10.43
C PRO A 644 -29.89 -4.25 10.82
#